data_AF-A0A2M7KK59-F1
#
_entry.id   AF-A0A2M7KK59-F1
#
_cell.length_a   1.000
_cell.length_b   1.000
_cell.length_c   1.000
_cell.angle_alpha   90.00
_cell.angle_beta   90.00
_cell.angle_gamma   90.00
#
_symmetry.space_group_name_H-M   'P 1'
#
loop_
_entity.id
_entity.type
_entity.pdbx_description
1 polymer ?
#
loop_
_entity_poly.entity_id
_entity_poly.type
_entity_poly.pdbx_seq_one_letter_code
_entity_poly.pdbx_strand_id
1 'polypeptide(L)'
;MAVFVVLTVVLSAAAQAAPSRYCGERNVQVNDGAVQLAQQWKRAFTESFEDGIGPWAVENYEGKLVIGSDRDGETGSCLSVRNLAAKGDTAFEVASPPVAVVGGARFRLRFSWRANRSLEQLGGHKGHYLTQVEWRDAANQPVAPQSFGFGEPAKEWQRAQVEGVIPEAAVSVLLRFGWDHPDLAVNEFFALDNVALDVQPERAPFESAGEIVSRPMRVAGEARRVAWEAVTPAGTTVRLQVASAADEAGGPGDWSEFLGPDGTARSFFTHDGELPAAQAVRPWLRYRALLNTDNSALTPVLKSVRLAEATDGPWAGLDTTPPAVVKRSPTRTADASAPIWFRLADESGVDSRSLRVKLDGLDVTGQLSRDDGRAVYRPAAPLAPPPLEAAVSRWRVNNYQNALTLERTARRTPDSPPGLHLTREAGEVDTAFCIQSPPIPIEPGAGYALAYWSRHTLNLKGAMNGKPGFSGGVTWLGAQDAPVGDRAPLDLGDANPEWHQDTYQLTAPAQAMHAQLAFGFDSPNLHDGAFLDLAEVTFDGPRPNRPNDAPNLHEVRVEVSDLAGNALTRTWHVLIRPPRTENVVTTRDDGTVLVDERPFFPLGLYAVWKKPFNNDSLDKAFGDLKAAGFNFAHTYSSQRGPDFAEFYAAAAKHGLKLFVASDAGANCTDTDAVLWDVVREEGQPALLAWYLADDTASHVGFGELQTLTDSIHDVDPAHLTVQADGVGGPPRSRYTNYVDSTDGFLPELYPIRDDGNRGVPQIITDMETVRADLAKSGARGKTIWAIVQYFQGWGWPRYPTRAELWAMSYLSLIHGANGITWYTYGGWGDNHGVTDTPETWQTICNLAGELSQLQDLLTERTGPQPPAPEIVAGAKEDALGHPSISMLLKDHAGKRYLIAANSADARVTARFTVGPVTQVSLPFEKRELTGANGGFADTFGPYAVHVYVWAP
;
A
#
# COMPACT_ATOMS: atom_id res chain seq x y z
N MET A 1 17.03 -6.80 -32.80
CA MET A 1 16.29 -7.55 -31.77
C MET A 1 17.30 -8.20 -30.86
N ALA A 2 17.65 -7.54 -29.76
CA ALA A 2 18.52 -8.09 -28.72
C ALA A 2 17.65 -8.27 -27.48
N VAL A 3 17.53 -9.50 -27.02
CA VAL A 3 16.78 -9.91 -25.84
C VAL A 3 17.55 -9.43 -24.62
N PHE A 4 17.06 -8.41 -23.92
CA PHE A 4 17.54 -8.05 -22.59
C PHE A 4 16.87 -8.98 -21.57
N VAL A 5 17.62 -9.92 -21.03
CA VAL A 5 17.25 -10.66 -19.83
C VAL A 5 17.43 -9.70 -18.66
N VAL A 6 16.32 -9.23 -18.08
CA VAL A 6 16.35 -8.48 -16.83
C VAL A 6 16.53 -9.50 -15.71
N LEU A 7 17.70 -9.51 -15.07
CA LEU A 7 17.90 -10.20 -13.80
C LEU A 7 17.07 -9.48 -12.72
N THR A 8 16.19 -10.21 -12.07
CA THR A 8 15.42 -9.78 -10.90
C THR A 8 16.37 -9.40 -9.77
N VAL A 9 16.27 -8.17 -9.27
CA VAL A 9 16.94 -7.75 -8.02
C VAL A 9 16.09 -8.28 -6.87
N VAL A 10 16.62 -9.26 -6.12
CA VAL A 10 16.05 -9.67 -4.84
C VAL A 10 16.64 -8.75 -3.77
N LEU A 11 15.88 -7.76 -3.32
CA LEU A 11 16.12 -7.06 -2.06
C LEU A 11 15.66 -8.01 -0.94
N SER A 12 16.54 -8.88 -0.48
CA SER A 12 16.32 -9.60 0.77
C SER A 12 16.77 -8.67 1.90
N ALA A 13 15.80 -8.04 2.58
CA ALA A 13 16.03 -7.60 3.95
C ALA A 13 16.29 -8.87 4.76
N ALA A 14 17.57 -9.21 4.92
CA ALA A 14 17.95 -10.20 5.91
C ALA A 14 17.80 -9.52 7.27
N ALA A 15 16.55 -9.42 7.75
CA ALA A 15 16.30 -9.62 9.16
C ALA A 15 17.17 -10.81 9.53
N GLN A 16 18.13 -10.62 10.42
CA GLN A 16 18.96 -11.71 10.90
C GLN A 16 18.01 -12.87 11.15
N ALA A 17 18.20 -13.98 10.43
CA ALA A 17 17.39 -15.17 10.58
C ALA A 17 17.21 -15.35 12.08
N ALA A 18 15.99 -15.08 12.57
CA ALA A 18 15.65 -15.36 13.96
C ALA A 18 16.18 -16.77 14.17
N PRO A 19 17.05 -17.02 15.17
CA PRO A 19 17.89 -18.23 15.23
C PRO A 19 17.05 -19.39 14.78
N SER A 20 17.36 -19.89 13.59
CA SER A 20 16.42 -20.72 12.82
C SER A 20 16.04 -21.89 13.71
N ARG A 21 14.78 -21.90 14.16
CA ARG A 21 14.42 -22.69 15.35
C ARG A 21 14.66 -24.18 15.08
N TYR A 22 14.59 -24.59 13.81
CA TYR A 22 14.73 -26.00 13.41
C TYR A 22 15.66 -26.32 12.23
N CYS A 23 15.87 -25.43 11.27
CA CYS A 23 16.76 -25.63 10.11
C CYS A 23 17.95 -24.66 10.13
N GLY A 24 18.82 -24.67 9.11
CA GLY A 24 19.87 -23.67 8.97
C GLY A 24 21.00 -24.10 8.05
N GLU A 25 21.79 -23.12 7.60
CA GLU A 25 22.89 -23.33 6.65
C GLU A 25 24.16 -22.61 7.13
N ARG A 26 25.31 -23.24 6.93
CA ARG A 26 26.63 -22.64 7.16
C ARG A 26 27.58 -23.04 6.04
N ASN A 27 28.18 -22.06 5.38
CA ASN A 27 29.20 -22.26 4.34
C ASN A 27 28.76 -23.22 3.22
N VAL A 28 27.47 -23.21 2.89
CA VAL A 28 26.88 -23.93 1.76
C VAL A 28 26.14 -22.95 0.86
N GLN A 29 25.91 -23.34 -0.38
CA GLN A 29 25.10 -22.59 -1.34
C GLN A 29 24.26 -23.56 -2.16
N VAL A 30 23.09 -23.11 -2.60
CA VAL A 30 22.24 -23.84 -3.54
C VAL A 30 22.58 -23.43 -4.96
N ASN A 31 22.82 -24.41 -5.84
CA ASN A 31 23.03 -24.20 -7.27
C ASN A 31 22.22 -25.24 -8.05
N ASP A 32 21.35 -24.78 -8.94
CA ASP A 32 20.44 -25.61 -9.75
C ASP A 32 19.68 -26.66 -8.93
N GLY A 33 19.18 -26.27 -7.76
CA GLY A 33 18.41 -27.16 -6.87
C GLY A 33 19.25 -28.11 -6.01
N ALA A 34 20.59 -28.05 -6.08
CA ALA A 34 21.49 -28.90 -5.31
C ALA A 34 22.34 -28.08 -4.32
N VAL A 35 22.63 -28.66 -3.16
CA VAL A 35 23.48 -28.04 -2.13
C VAL A 35 24.94 -28.41 -2.37
N GLN A 36 25.81 -27.41 -2.35
CA GLN A 36 27.26 -27.58 -2.43
C GLN A 36 27.95 -26.68 -1.41
N LEU A 37 29.26 -26.87 -1.17
CA LEU A 37 30.04 -25.91 -0.40
C LEU A 37 29.94 -24.52 -1.03
N ALA A 38 29.81 -23.49 -0.20
CA ALA A 38 29.84 -22.12 -0.65
C ALA A 38 31.21 -21.81 -1.25
N GLN A 39 31.23 -20.99 -2.29
CA GLN A 39 32.49 -20.44 -2.78
C GLN A 39 32.94 -19.28 -1.88
N GLN A 40 34.24 -19.21 -1.63
CA GLN A 40 34.85 -18.20 -0.75
C GLN A 40 34.68 -16.80 -1.33
N TRP A 41 34.38 -15.88 -0.42
CA TRP A 41 34.27 -14.46 -0.71
C TRP A 41 35.57 -13.76 -0.31
N LYS A 42 36.12 -12.92 -1.20
CA LYS A 42 37.27 -12.06 -0.88
C LYS A 42 36.77 -10.67 -0.54
N ARG A 43 37.11 -10.16 0.64
CA ARG A 43 36.83 -8.76 1.02
C ARG A 43 37.56 -7.81 0.07
N ALA A 44 36.81 -7.00 -0.66
CA ALA A 44 37.33 -5.94 -1.52
C ALA A 44 37.36 -4.59 -0.81
N PHE A 45 36.38 -4.32 0.04
CA PHE A 45 36.28 -3.07 0.81
C PHE A 45 35.52 -3.27 2.11
N THR A 46 35.92 -2.55 3.16
CA THR A 46 35.22 -2.52 4.44
C THR A 46 35.27 -1.13 5.03
N GLU A 47 34.21 -0.71 5.69
CA GLU A 47 34.12 0.54 6.44
C GLU A 47 33.23 0.34 7.67
N SER A 48 33.72 0.81 8.83
CA SER A 48 32.99 0.81 10.11
C SER A 48 32.97 2.20 10.74
N PHE A 49 33.51 3.22 10.05
CA PHE A 49 33.49 4.62 10.48
C PHE A 49 34.13 4.90 11.85
N GLU A 50 34.98 4.00 12.36
CA GLU A 50 35.71 4.17 13.64
C GLU A 50 36.66 5.37 13.61
N ASP A 51 37.26 5.63 12.45
CA ASP A 51 38.15 6.77 12.22
C ASP A 51 37.39 8.00 11.68
N GLY A 52 36.05 7.99 11.75
CA GLY A 52 35.17 9.00 11.17
C GLY A 52 34.83 8.76 9.70
N ILE A 53 34.29 9.79 9.04
CA ILE A 53 33.89 9.71 7.61
C ILE A 53 35.07 9.71 6.63
N GLY A 54 36.26 10.09 7.11
CA GLY A 54 37.53 9.93 6.40
C GLY A 54 37.52 10.41 4.93
N PRO A 55 37.89 9.55 3.96
CA PRO A 55 38.02 9.90 2.55
C PRO A 55 36.69 9.85 1.76
N TRP A 56 35.56 9.58 2.41
CA TRP A 56 34.27 9.56 1.72
C TRP A 56 33.89 10.96 1.26
N ALA A 57 33.43 11.07 0.03
CA ALA A 57 32.89 12.33 -0.49
C ALA A 57 31.52 12.57 0.15
N VAL A 58 31.26 13.82 0.56
CA VAL A 58 30.00 14.21 1.20
C VAL A 58 29.37 15.36 0.43
N GLU A 59 28.14 15.16 0.01
CA GLU A 59 27.27 16.22 -0.49
C GLU A 59 26.16 16.46 0.53
N ASN A 60 25.90 17.73 0.83
CA ASN A 60 24.90 18.15 1.81
C ASN A 60 24.20 19.40 1.26
N TYR A 61 23.03 19.21 0.68
CA TYR A 61 22.28 20.28 0.04
C TYR A 61 21.91 21.35 1.05
N GLU A 62 22.29 22.59 0.74
CA GLU A 62 22.16 23.78 1.61
C GLU A 62 22.78 23.65 3.02
N GLY A 63 23.56 22.60 3.30
CA GLY A 63 24.21 22.40 4.60
C GLY A 63 23.23 22.16 5.76
N LYS A 64 22.01 21.70 5.48
CA LYS A 64 20.94 21.56 6.48
C LYS A 64 21.10 20.34 7.40
N LEU A 65 21.82 19.33 6.94
CA LEU A 65 22.02 18.09 7.67
C LEU A 65 23.35 18.10 8.43
N VAL A 66 23.37 17.46 9.60
CA VAL A 66 24.60 17.15 10.32
C VAL A 66 25.05 15.76 9.88
N ILE A 67 26.14 15.71 9.11
CA ILE A 67 26.71 14.47 8.56
C ILE A 67 28.08 14.24 9.18
N GLY A 68 28.28 13.09 9.81
CA GLY A 68 29.54 12.74 10.45
C GLY A 68 29.51 11.34 11.04
N SER A 69 30.40 11.06 11.99
CA SER A 69 30.42 9.80 12.71
C SER A 69 29.89 9.94 14.13
N ASP A 70 29.11 8.96 14.60
CA ASP A 70 28.64 8.86 15.99
C ASP A 70 29.06 7.52 16.63
N ARG A 71 29.19 7.47 17.95
CA ARG A 71 29.63 6.31 18.74
C ARG A 71 28.51 5.30 19.06
N ASP A 72 27.36 5.46 18.43
CA ASP A 72 26.19 4.60 18.62
C ASP A 72 26.03 3.62 17.44
N GLY A 73 27.14 3.05 16.97
CA GLY A 73 27.22 2.05 15.92
C GLY A 73 26.90 0.64 16.41
N GLU A 74 26.53 -0.27 15.51
CA GLU A 74 26.32 -1.68 15.82
C GLU A 74 27.63 -2.33 16.28
N THR A 75 28.74 -1.93 15.65
CA THR A 75 30.08 -2.47 15.89
C THR A 75 31.01 -1.52 16.65
N GLY A 76 30.53 -0.31 16.95
CA GLY A 76 31.24 0.75 17.65
C GLY A 76 30.81 2.13 17.15
N SER A 77 31.51 2.69 16.17
CA SER A 77 31.14 3.95 15.51
C SER A 77 30.27 3.70 14.27
N CYS A 78 29.54 4.72 13.80
CA CYS A 78 28.74 4.64 12.56
C CYS A 78 28.72 5.99 11.85
N LEU A 79 28.42 5.98 10.55
CA LEU A 79 27.98 7.18 9.86
C LEU A 79 26.60 7.59 10.40
N SER A 80 26.43 8.88 10.69
CA SER A 80 25.18 9.46 11.13
C SER A 80 24.85 10.70 10.29
N VAL A 81 23.62 10.74 9.80
CA VAL A 81 23.02 11.87 9.08
C VAL A 81 21.78 12.29 9.86
N ARG A 82 21.74 13.54 10.33
CA ARG A 82 20.64 14.04 11.18
C ARG A 82 20.17 15.40 10.72
N ASN A 83 18.87 15.63 10.74
CA ASN A 83 18.35 16.98 10.74
C ASN A 83 18.04 17.40 12.18
N LEU A 84 18.78 18.36 12.74
CA LEU A 84 18.58 18.79 14.13
C LEU A 84 17.57 19.94 14.29
N ALA A 85 17.34 20.74 13.24
CA ALA A 85 16.55 21.97 13.35
C ALA A 85 16.13 22.61 12.01
N ALA A 86 16.65 22.14 10.87
CA ALA A 86 16.44 22.79 9.58
C ALA A 86 15.06 22.43 9.00
N LYS A 87 14.38 23.42 8.41
CA LYS A 87 13.12 23.24 7.68
C LYS A 87 13.36 23.30 6.17
N GLY A 88 12.46 22.68 5.42
CA GLY A 88 12.48 22.64 3.95
C GLY A 88 13.34 21.51 3.40
N ASP A 89 13.59 21.59 2.09
CA ASP A 89 14.26 20.56 1.29
C ASP A 89 15.63 20.16 1.85
N THR A 90 15.85 18.85 2.02
CA THR A 90 17.09 18.25 2.50
C THR A 90 17.51 17.14 1.55
N ALA A 91 18.75 17.22 1.08
CA ALA A 91 19.35 16.15 0.31
C ALA A 91 20.78 15.91 0.75
N PHE A 92 21.21 14.66 0.70
CA PHE A 92 22.61 14.33 0.96
C PHE A 92 23.08 13.16 0.13
N GLU A 93 24.40 13.03 0.07
CA GLU A 93 25.05 11.83 -0.40
C GLU A 93 26.38 11.63 0.33
N VAL A 94 26.67 10.38 0.66
CA VAL A 94 28.03 9.94 0.95
C VAL A 94 28.46 8.92 -0.09
N ALA A 95 29.66 9.10 -0.64
CA ALA A 95 30.22 8.21 -1.65
C ALA A 95 31.60 7.71 -1.24
N SER A 96 31.80 6.39 -1.31
CA SER A 96 33.09 5.78 -1.00
C SER A 96 34.17 6.24 -1.99
N PRO A 97 35.46 6.17 -1.61
CA PRO A 97 36.54 6.17 -2.59
C PRO A 97 36.34 5.05 -3.63
N PRO A 98 36.83 5.20 -4.86
CA PRO A 98 36.76 4.14 -5.87
C PRO A 98 37.47 2.88 -5.38
N VAL A 99 36.75 1.76 -5.34
CA VAL A 99 37.29 0.44 -5.00
C VAL A 99 37.59 -0.32 -6.28
N ALA A 100 38.81 -0.81 -6.44
CA ALA A 100 39.18 -1.59 -7.63
C ALA A 100 38.45 -2.95 -7.65
N VAL A 101 37.87 -3.28 -8.80
CA VAL A 101 37.16 -4.55 -9.03
C VAL A 101 37.52 -5.13 -10.40
N VAL A 102 37.07 -6.35 -10.66
CA VAL A 102 37.25 -7.05 -11.95
C VAL A 102 35.88 -7.37 -12.52
N GLY A 103 35.61 -6.93 -13.76
CA GLY A 103 34.39 -7.25 -14.49
C GLY A 103 34.12 -8.76 -14.60
N GLY A 104 32.85 -9.15 -14.61
CA GLY A 104 32.41 -10.54 -14.69
C GLY A 104 32.42 -11.32 -13.37
N ALA A 105 33.07 -10.81 -12.31
CA ALA A 105 33.02 -11.42 -10.98
C ALA A 105 31.66 -11.25 -10.30
N ARG A 106 31.29 -12.14 -9.38
CA ARG A 106 30.13 -11.91 -8.49
C ARG A 106 30.53 -10.97 -7.36
N PHE A 107 29.61 -10.12 -6.92
CA PHE A 107 29.81 -9.26 -5.76
C PHE A 107 28.70 -9.44 -4.73
N ARG A 108 29.03 -9.08 -3.50
CA ARG A 108 28.11 -8.99 -2.38
C ARG A 108 28.46 -7.78 -1.53
N LEU A 109 27.56 -6.80 -1.50
CA LEU A 109 27.61 -5.66 -0.60
C LEU A 109 26.75 -5.97 0.62
N ARG A 110 27.30 -5.82 1.83
CA ARG A 110 26.59 -5.92 3.11
C ARG A 110 26.76 -4.63 3.87
N PHE A 111 25.75 -4.22 4.61
CA PHE A 111 25.81 -3.06 5.49
C PHE A 111 24.71 -3.14 6.55
N SER A 112 24.89 -2.42 7.63
CA SER A 112 23.91 -2.24 8.68
C SER A 112 23.35 -0.82 8.62
N TRP A 113 22.05 -0.66 8.84
CA TRP A 113 21.39 0.63 8.78
C TRP A 113 20.31 0.75 9.86
N ARG A 114 19.96 1.98 10.22
CA ARG A 114 18.77 2.31 11.01
C ARG A 114 18.31 3.73 10.68
N ALA A 115 17.02 3.97 10.79
CA ALA A 115 16.40 5.26 10.53
C ALA A 115 15.05 5.35 11.23
N ASN A 116 14.59 6.56 11.55
CA ASN A 116 13.23 6.80 12.04
C ASN A 116 12.29 7.36 10.95
N ARG A 117 12.75 7.40 9.70
CA ARG A 117 11.96 7.72 8.50
C ARG A 117 11.81 6.46 7.63
N SER A 118 10.69 6.36 6.91
CA SER A 118 10.53 5.32 5.88
C SER A 118 11.46 5.62 4.71
N LEU A 119 12.20 4.61 4.27
CA LEU A 119 13.23 4.71 3.24
C LEU A 119 12.97 3.72 2.10
N GLU A 120 11.72 3.30 1.92
CA GLU A 120 11.29 2.39 0.87
C GLU A 120 11.37 3.02 -0.53
N GLN A 121 11.16 4.34 -0.63
CA GLN A 121 11.21 5.08 -1.88
C GLN A 121 12.26 6.19 -1.83
N LEU A 122 13.41 5.93 -2.45
CA LEU A 122 14.48 6.91 -2.55
C LEU A 122 14.48 7.56 -3.95
N GLY A 123 14.38 8.88 -3.99
CA GLY A 123 14.56 9.70 -5.17
C GLY A 123 15.86 10.48 -5.08
N GLY A 124 16.65 10.52 -6.16
CA GLY A 124 17.76 11.46 -6.30
C GLY A 124 17.42 12.58 -7.28
N HIS A 125 18.25 13.62 -7.31
CA HIS A 125 18.04 14.80 -8.16
C HIS A 125 19.15 14.95 -9.20
N LYS A 126 18.80 14.93 -10.49
CA LYS A 126 19.72 15.24 -11.61
C LYS A 126 21.07 14.47 -11.56
N GLY A 127 21.07 13.24 -11.05
CA GLY A 127 22.27 12.40 -10.93
C GLY A 127 23.03 12.53 -9.60
N HIS A 128 22.55 13.37 -8.69
CA HIS A 128 23.03 13.54 -7.31
C HIS A 128 22.07 12.86 -6.33
N TYR A 129 22.55 12.66 -5.11
CA TYR A 129 21.78 12.12 -3.98
C TYR A 129 21.19 10.74 -4.32
N LEU A 130 22.07 9.81 -4.68
CA LEU A 130 21.67 8.48 -5.14
C LEU A 130 22.12 7.41 -4.15
N THR A 131 21.24 6.43 -3.91
CA THR A 131 21.57 5.19 -3.21
C THR A 131 21.76 4.08 -4.23
N GLN A 132 23.02 3.75 -4.52
CA GLN A 132 23.37 2.78 -5.54
C GLN A 132 24.81 2.25 -5.45
N VAL A 133 25.01 1.07 -6.04
CA VAL A 133 26.32 0.56 -6.42
C VAL A 133 26.63 1.09 -7.83
N GLU A 134 27.60 1.99 -7.92
CA GLU A 134 27.95 2.64 -9.18
C GLU A 134 29.26 2.08 -9.75
N TRP A 135 29.14 1.27 -10.79
CA TRP A 135 30.30 0.71 -11.49
C TRP A 135 30.90 1.73 -12.47
N ARG A 136 32.22 1.76 -12.57
CA ARG A 136 32.96 2.66 -13.46
C ARG A 136 33.87 1.88 -14.40
N ASP A 137 33.90 2.28 -15.68
CA ASP A 137 34.87 1.76 -16.65
C ASP A 137 36.27 2.39 -16.50
N ALA A 138 37.20 1.97 -17.37
CA ALA A 138 38.57 2.52 -17.41
C ALA A 138 38.64 4.02 -17.78
N ALA A 139 37.58 4.58 -18.36
CA ALA A 139 37.43 6.00 -18.65
C ALA A 139 36.68 6.76 -17.52
N ASN A 140 36.44 6.09 -16.39
CA ASN A 140 35.71 6.59 -15.23
C ASN A 140 34.24 6.97 -15.53
N GLN A 141 33.62 6.36 -16.54
CA GLN A 141 32.20 6.56 -16.86
C GLN A 141 31.32 5.52 -16.14
N PRO A 142 30.10 5.88 -15.67
CA PRO A 142 29.17 4.94 -15.08
C PRO A 142 28.74 3.85 -16.07
N VAL A 143 28.74 2.59 -15.63
CA VAL A 143 28.30 1.43 -16.43
C VAL A 143 27.25 0.66 -15.65
N ALA A 144 26.00 0.67 -16.12
CA ALA A 144 24.91 -0.12 -15.53
C ALA A 144 24.84 -0.01 -13.98
N PRO A 145 24.66 1.21 -13.43
CA PRO A 145 24.56 1.38 -11.98
C PRO A 145 23.38 0.58 -11.40
N GLN A 146 23.55 0.05 -10.20
CA GLN A 146 22.55 -0.77 -9.53
C GLN A 146 22.04 -0.05 -8.28
N SER A 147 20.85 0.53 -8.36
CA SER A 147 20.18 1.14 -7.21
C SER A 147 19.68 0.08 -6.23
N PHE A 148 19.63 0.44 -4.94
CA PHE A 148 19.02 -0.35 -3.89
C PHE A 148 18.31 0.59 -2.90
N GLY A 149 17.35 0.05 -2.15
CA GLY A 149 16.60 0.80 -1.14
C GLY A 149 16.87 0.27 0.26
N PHE A 150 16.24 0.92 1.25
CA PHE A 150 16.14 0.40 2.61
C PHE A 150 14.67 -0.05 2.82
N GLY A 151 14.20 -0.08 4.07
CA GLY A 151 12.83 -0.46 4.41
C GLY A 151 12.11 0.60 5.23
N GLU A 152 11.05 0.15 5.90
CA GLU A 152 10.30 0.90 6.91
C GLU A 152 11.19 1.46 8.04
N PRO A 153 10.73 2.48 8.78
CA PRO A 153 11.46 3.01 9.92
C PRO A 153 11.89 1.90 10.88
N ALA A 154 13.18 1.86 11.19
CA ALA A 154 13.76 0.91 12.11
C ALA A 154 14.75 1.64 13.04
N LYS A 155 14.35 1.82 14.31
CA LYS A 155 15.23 2.39 15.35
C LYS A 155 16.34 1.41 15.74
N GLU A 156 16.08 0.11 15.61
CA GLU A 156 17.06 -0.97 15.80
C GLU A 156 17.87 -1.23 14.52
N TRP A 157 19.14 -1.60 14.69
CA TRP A 157 20.02 -1.93 13.57
C TRP A 157 19.48 -3.07 12.72
N GLN A 158 19.21 -2.74 11.45
CA GLN A 158 18.87 -3.69 10.40
C GLN A 158 20.12 -4.02 9.59
N ARG A 159 20.16 -5.24 9.05
CA ARG A 159 21.24 -5.65 8.12
C ARG A 159 20.65 -5.81 6.73
N ALA A 160 21.36 -5.28 5.74
CA ALA A 160 20.97 -5.35 4.34
C ALA A 160 22.11 -5.93 3.50
N GLN A 161 21.71 -6.53 2.38
CA GLN A 161 22.63 -7.16 1.43
C GLN A 161 22.18 -6.91 -0.01
N VAL A 162 23.14 -6.62 -0.88
CA VAL A 162 22.96 -6.50 -2.33
C VAL A 162 23.95 -7.45 -3.01
N GLU A 163 23.46 -8.34 -3.87
CA GLU A 163 24.30 -9.24 -4.66
C GLU A 163 24.07 -9.06 -6.16
N GLY A 164 25.07 -9.41 -6.96
CA GLY A 164 24.97 -9.41 -8.41
C GLY A 164 26.27 -9.79 -9.11
N VAL A 165 26.34 -9.47 -10.40
CA VAL A 165 27.53 -9.65 -11.24
C VAL A 165 28.07 -8.27 -11.60
N ILE A 166 29.37 -8.08 -11.43
CA ILE A 166 30.07 -6.86 -11.81
C ILE A 166 30.04 -6.74 -13.34
N PRO A 167 29.60 -5.61 -13.93
CA PRO A 167 29.59 -5.43 -15.37
C PRO A 167 30.95 -5.71 -16.00
N GLU A 168 30.99 -6.39 -17.15
CA GLU A 168 32.23 -6.80 -17.83
C GLU A 168 33.23 -5.65 -18.06
N ALA A 169 32.73 -4.44 -18.34
CA ALA A 169 33.56 -3.26 -18.59
C ALA A 169 34.04 -2.54 -17.31
N ALA A 170 33.57 -2.94 -16.12
CA ALA A 170 33.86 -2.24 -14.89
C ALA A 170 35.26 -2.58 -14.34
N VAL A 171 35.99 -1.54 -13.91
CA VAL A 171 37.31 -1.66 -13.27
C VAL A 171 37.32 -1.09 -11.84
N SER A 172 36.31 -0.30 -11.48
CA SER A 172 36.12 0.20 -10.12
C SER A 172 34.64 0.38 -9.78
N VAL A 173 34.35 0.58 -8.50
CA VAL A 173 33.01 0.82 -7.96
C VAL A 173 33.04 1.96 -6.94
N LEU A 174 31.97 2.75 -6.93
CA LEU A 174 31.63 3.67 -5.85
C LEU A 174 30.38 3.16 -5.13
N LEU A 175 30.44 3.11 -3.81
CA LEU A 175 29.29 2.83 -2.96
C LEU A 175 28.66 4.16 -2.58
N ARG A 176 27.46 4.45 -3.07
CA ARG A 176 26.74 5.71 -2.83
C ARG A 176 25.55 5.46 -1.92
N PHE A 177 25.43 6.25 -0.86
CA PHE A 177 24.30 6.26 0.06
C PHE A 177 23.79 7.69 0.19
N GLY A 178 22.58 7.96 -0.29
CA GLY A 178 22.03 9.31 -0.37
C GLY A 178 20.69 9.39 -1.08
N TRP A 179 19.95 10.46 -0.82
CA TRP A 179 18.67 10.76 -1.46
C TRP A 179 18.33 12.25 -1.32
N ASP A 180 17.47 12.69 -2.23
CA ASP A 180 16.75 13.97 -2.26
C ASP A 180 15.36 13.78 -1.68
N HIS A 181 14.68 12.70 -2.07
CA HIS A 181 13.38 12.31 -1.53
C HIS A 181 13.50 10.93 -0.87
N PRO A 182 12.96 10.73 0.34
CA PRO A 182 12.12 11.66 1.08
C PRO A 182 12.95 12.57 2.02
N ASP A 183 12.57 13.84 2.17
CA ASP A 183 13.27 14.84 3.00
C ASP A 183 13.48 14.39 4.45
N LEU A 184 14.68 14.46 5.02
CA LEU A 184 14.83 14.27 6.48
C LEU A 184 14.26 15.47 7.24
N ALA A 185 13.09 15.29 7.89
CA ALA A 185 12.46 16.28 8.74
C ALA A 185 13.25 16.49 10.05
N VAL A 186 12.93 17.55 10.80
CA VAL A 186 13.57 17.83 12.08
C VAL A 186 13.45 16.63 13.02
N ASN A 187 14.57 16.24 13.64
CA ASN A 187 14.76 15.06 14.49
C ASN A 187 14.74 13.70 13.75
N GLU A 188 14.66 13.70 12.42
CA GLU A 188 14.87 12.48 11.65
C GLU A 188 16.36 12.22 11.42
N PHE A 189 16.70 10.93 11.34
CA PHE A 189 18.06 10.48 11.14
C PHE A 189 18.13 9.24 10.25
N PHE A 190 19.32 9.08 9.67
CA PHE A 190 19.79 7.86 9.05
C PHE A 190 21.18 7.54 9.59
N ALA A 191 21.43 6.27 9.90
CA ALA A 191 22.75 5.80 10.28
C ALA A 191 23.15 4.55 9.50
N LEU A 192 24.45 4.42 9.22
CA LEU A 192 25.04 3.33 8.45
C LEU A 192 26.31 2.83 9.15
N ASP A 193 26.46 1.51 9.24
CA ASP A 193 27.62 0.85 9.85
C ASP A 193 27.96 -0.45 9.09
N ASN A 194 29.13 -1.03 9.36
CA ASN A 194 29.56 -2.36 8.93
C ASN A 194 29.43 -2.60 7.42
N VAL A 195 29.82 -1.59 6.63
CA VAL A 195 29.78 -1.67 5.17
C VAL A 195 30.90 -2.60 4.71
N ALA A 196 30.56 -3.63 3.94
CA ALA A 196 31.49 -4.61 3.43
C ALA A 196 31.13 -5.00 1.99
N LEU A 197 32.05 -4.73 1.05
CA LEU A 197 31.98 -5.26 -0.29
C LEU A 197 32.89 -6.49 -0.37
N ASP A 198 32.30 -7.64 -0.65
CA ASP A 198 33.00 -8.86 -0.97
C ASP A 198 32.86 -9.16 -2.48
N VAL A 199 33.90 -9.75 -3.07
CA VAL A 199 33.90 -10.20 -4.47
C VAL A 199 34.32 -11.65 -4.55
N GLN A 200 33.72 -12.36 -5.49
CA GLN A 200 34.00 -13.76 -5.77
C GLN A 200 34.58 -13.88 -7.18
N PRO A 201 35.89 -14.22 -7.31
CA PRO A 201 36.50 -14.39 -8.63
C PRO A 201 35.88 -15.55 -9.40
N GLU A 202 36.00 -15.55 -10.73
CA GLU A 202 35.44 -16.56 -11.65
C GLU A 202 35.78 -18.03 -11.26
N ARG A 203 36.90 -18.24 -10.58
CA ARG A 203 37.33 -19.53 -10.02
C ARG A 203 37.58 -19.46 -8.51
N ALA A 204 36.61 -18.93 -7.78
CA ALA A 204 36.71 -18.88 -6.33
C ALA A 204 36.83 -20.28 -5.71
N PRO A 205 37.77 -20.49 -4.78
CA PRO A 205 37.87 -21.74 -4.04
C PRO A 205 36.60 -21.97 -3.22
N PHE A 206 36.22 -23.23 -3.02
CA PHE A 206 35.16 -23.62 -2.11
C PHE A 206 35.64 -23.58 -0.66
N GLU A 207 34.70 -23.32 0.26
CA GLU A 207 34.93 -23.49 1.70
C GLU A 207 35.34 -24.93 2.02
N SER A 208 36.17 -25.14 3.05
CA SER A 208 36.67 -26.48 3.41
C SER A 208 35.61 -27.38 4.08
N ALA A 209 34.60 -26.76 4.69
CA ALA A 209 33.51 -27.43 5.36
C ALA A 209 32.23 -26.59 5.33
N GLY A 210 31.11 -27.27 5.16
CA GLY A 210 29.77 -26.70 5.16
C GLY A 210 28.77 -27.62 5.86
N GLU A 211 27.66 -27.03 6.30
CA GLU A 211 26.62 -27.71 7.05
C GLU A 211 25.25 -27.21 6.59
N ILE A 212 24.33 -28.16 6.42
CA ILE A 212 22.89 -27.89 6.29
C ILE A 212 22.15 -28.71 7.33
N VAL A 213 21.24 -28.07 8.05
CA VAL A 213 20.23 -28.70 8.90
C VAL A 213 18.89 -28.55 8.20
N SER A 214 18.25 -29.68 7.90
CA SER A 214 16.99 -29.69 7.17
C SER A 214 15.86 -29.09 7.99
N ARG A 215 14.81 -28.64 7.30
CA ARG A 215 13.51 -28.40 7.92
C ARG A 215 12.97 -29.68 8.59
N PRO A 216 12.10 -29.55 9.59
CA PRO A 216 11.36 -30.68 10.14
C PRO A 216 10.53 -31.40 9.07
N MET A 217 10.72 -32.70 8.95
CA MET A 217 9.98 -33.56 8.03
C MET A 217 9.11 -34.50 8.85
N ARG A 218 7.79 -34.44 8.64
CA ARG A 218 6.87 -35.41 9.23
C ARG A 218 6.86 -36.67 8.38
N VAL A 219 7.08 -37.82 9.01
CA VAL A 219 7.11 -39.13 8.36
C VAL A 219 6.05 -40.08 8.95
N ALA A 220 5.47 -40.92 8.11
CA ALA A 220 4.47 -41.93 8.40
C ALA A 220 5.02 -43.33 8.10
N GLY A 221 5.08 -44.22 9.10
CA GLY A 221 5.49 -45.62 8.94
C GLY A 221 6.61 -46.09 9.87
N GLU A 222 6.87 -47.40 9.85
CA GLU A 222 7.80 -48.10 10.76
C GLU A 222 9.22 -48.26 10.20
N ALA A 223 9.39 -48.37 8.87
CA ALA A 223 10.69 -48.57 8.24
C ALA A 223 11.36 -47.21 7.95
N ARG A 224 12.27 -46.78 8.83
CA ARG A 224 12.89 -45.46 8.73
C ARG A 224 14.37 -45.58 8.39
N ARG A 225 14.69 -45.21 7.15
CA ARG A 225 16.04 -45.21 6.56
C ARG A 225 16.41 -43.77 6.19
N VAL A 226 17.70 -43.43 6.27
CA VAL A 226 18.26 -42.27 5.60
C VAL A 226 18.93 -42.72 4.30
N ALA A 227 18.65 -42.03 3.20
CA ALA A 227 19.29 -42.20 1.91
C ALA A 227 19.50 -40.83 1.25
N TRP A 228 20.45 -40.70 0.33
CA TRP A 228 20.67 -39.43 -0.37
C TRP A 228 21.31 -39.63 -1.74
N GLU A 229 21.08 -38.68 -2.64
CA GLU A 229 21.81 -38.60 -3.90
C GLU A 229 22.87 -37.50 -3.79
N ALA A 230 24.14 -37.85 -4.00
CA ALA A 230 25.23 -36.88 -4.03
C ALA A 230 26.29 -37.24 -5.08
N VAL A 231 26.95 -36.22 -5.61
CA VAL A 231 28.19 -36.36 -6.39
C VAL A 231 29.34 -35.95 -5.49
N THR A 232 30.23 -36.90 -5.19
CA THR A 232 31.40 -36.68 -4.33
C THR A 232 32.68 -36.94 -5.13
N PRO A 233 33.27 -35.92 -5.78
CA PRO A 233 34.59 -36.03 -6.38
C PRO A 233 35.65 -36.52 -5.37
N ALA A 234 36.74 -37.12 -5.86
CA ALA A 234 37.84 -37.54 -5.00
C ALA A 234 38.35 -36.35 -4.15
N GLY A 235 38.51 -36.57 -2.84
CA GLY A 235 38.86 -35.52 -1.88
C GLY A 235 37.66 -34.81 -1.22
N THR A 236 36.43 -35.14 -1.62
CA THR A 236 35.20 -34.57 -1.04
C THR A 236 34.36 -35.62 -0.32
N THR A 237 33.56 -35.20 0.66
CA THR A 237 32.65 -36.10 1.38
C THR A 237 31.32 -35.43 1.71
N VAL A 238 30.26 -36.26 1.77
CA VAL A 238 28.97 -35.93 2.38
C VAL A 238 28.73 -36.92 3.50
N ARG A 239 28.35 -36.42 4.68
CA ARG A 239 28.04 -37.25 5.85
C ARG A 239 26.80 -36.73 6.56
N LEU A 240 25.91 -37.62 6.98
CA LEU A 240 24.64 -37.25 7.60
C LEU A 240 24.54 -37.72 9.05
N GLN A 241 23.74 -37.01 9.82
CA GLN A 241 23.13 -37.48 11.06
C GLN A 241 21.66 -37.10 11.05
N VAL A 242 20.87 -37.80 11.85
CA VAL A 242 19.43 -37.57 11.93
C VAL A 242 19.07 -37.23 13.37
N ALA A 243 18.09 -36.37 13.57
CA ALA A 243 17.46 -36.09 14.86
C ALA A 243 15.96 -36.36 14.73
N SER A 244 15.30 -36.63 15.86
CA SER A 244 13.89 -36.98 15.88
C SER A 244 13.15 -36.32 17.05
N ALA A 245 11.88 -35.97 16.84
CA ALA A 245 11.00 -35.35 17.83
C ALA A 245 9.64 -36.03 17.88
N ALA A 246 9.02 -36.03 19.07
CA ALA A 246 7.63 -36.40 19.20
C ALA A 246 6.73 -35.37 18.50
N ASP A 247 5.49 -35.75 18.20
CA ASP A 247 4.47 -34.79 17.78
C ASP A 247 3.94 -34.07 19.01
N GLU A 248 4.00 -32.74 19.00
CA GLU A 248 3.48 -31.89 20.05
C GLU A 248 2.57 -30.83 19.41
N ALA A 249 1.26 -30.98 19.64
CA ALA A 249 0.22 -30.10 19.10
C ALA A 249 0.26 -29.89 17.57
N GLY A 250 0.72 -30.89 16.80
CA GLY A 250 0.80 -30.84 15.34
C GLY A 250 2.10 -30.26 14.79
N GLY A 251 3.10 -29.98 15.64
CA GLY A 251 4.46 -29.63 15.25
C GLY A 251 5.50 -30.53 15.94
N PRO A 252 6.80 -30.35 15.66
CA PRO A 252 7.86 -31.07 16.36
C PRO A 252 7.99 -30.58 17.81
N GLY A 253 7.98 -31.51 18.77
CA GLY A 253 8.34 -31.24 20.17
C GLY A 253 9.86 -31.14 20.36
N ASP A 254 10.35 -31.54 21.54
CA ASP A 254 11.79 -31.52 21.82
C ASP A 254 12.57 -32.51 20.93
N TRP A 255 13.58 -31.97 20.25
CA TRP A 255 14.46 -32.74 19.38
C TRP A 255 15.46 -33.56 20.18
N SER A 256 15.70 -34.79 19.75
CA SER A 256 16.88 -35.55 20.16
C SER A 256 18.16 -34.87 19.68
N GLU A 257 19.31 -35.30 20.21
CA GLU A 257 20.58 -35.05 19.55
C GLU A 257 20.57 -35.61 18.11
N PHE A 258 21.46 -35.09 17.27
CA PHE A 258 21.76 -35.65 15.96
C PHE A 258 22.64 -36.90 16.13
N LEU A 259 22.14 -38.04 15.68
CA LEU A 259 22.80 -39.35 15.84
C LEU A 259 23.16 -39.94 14.48
N GLY A 260 24.27 -40.68 14.44
CA GLY A 260 24.64 -41.53 13.30
C GLY A 260 24.16 -42.98 13.46
N PRO A 261 24.68 -43.91 12.64
CA PRO A 261 24.18 -45.29 12.55
C PRO A 261 24.34 -46.12 13.83
N ASP A 262 25.28 -45.76 14.72
CA ASP A 262 25.47 -46.45 16.00
C ASP A 262 24.60 -45.90 17.15
N GLY A 263 23.75 -44.92 16.86
CA GLY A 263 22.90 -44.27 17.85
C GLY A 263 23.62 -43.25 18.74
N THR A 264 24.83 -42.82 18.38
CA THR A 264 25.59 -41.78 19.10
C THR A 264 25.79 -40.53 18.25
N ALA A 265 26.00 -39.39 18.90
CA ALA A 265 26.33 -38.12 18.23
C ALA A 265 27.74 -38.07 17.63
N ARG A 266 28.57 -39.12 17.84
CA ARG A 266 29.95 -39.19 17.33
C ARG A 266 30.06 -39.89 15.97
N SER A 267 29.10 -40.74 15.62
CA SER A 267 29.09 -41.44 14.32
C SER A 267 28.31 -40.66 13.26
N PHE A 268 28.57 -40.95 11.99
CA PHE A 268 27.89 -40.35 10.85
C PHE A 268 27.49 -41.42 9.85
N PHE A 269 26.35 -41.22 9.19
CA PHE A 269 26.01 -41.97 7.99
C PHE A 269 26.93 -41.50 6.85
N THR A 270 27.67 -42.44 6.28
CA THR A 270 28.54 -42.22 5.10
C THR A 270 27.99 -42.91 3.84
N HIS A 271 26.96 -43.73 4.01
CA HIS A 271 26.12 -44.33 2.98
C HIS A 271 24.70 -44.47 3.54
N ASP A 272 23.74 -44.79 2.67
CA ASP A 272 22.37 -45.09 3.10
C ASP A 272 22.33 -46.12 4.24
N GLY A 273 21.43 -45.94 5.21
CA GLY A 273 21.36 -46.82 6.39
C GLY A 273 20.08 -46.68 7.19
N GLU A 274 19.80 -47.67 8.03
CA GLU A 274 18.65 -47.63 8.95
C GLU A 274 18.88 -46.63 10.07
N LEU A 275 17.81 -45.96 10.50
CA LEU A 275 17.86 -45.06 11.65
C LEU A 275 17.94 -45.86 12.96
N PRO A 276 18.66 -45.36 13.98
CA PRO A 276 18.66 -45.98 15.31
C PRO A 276 17.25 -46.13 15.87
N ALA A 277 17.00 -47.21 16.60
CA ALA A 277 15.66 -47.53 17.14
C ALA A 277 15.02 -46.38 17.94
N ALA A 278 15.84 -45.60 18.68
CA ALA A 278 15.39 -44.44 19.43
C ALA A 278 14.79 -43.31 18.56
N GLN A 279 15.20 -43.23 17.28
CA GLN A 279 14.72 -42.25 16.30
C GLN A 279 13.61 -42.81 15.41
N ALA A 280 13.61 -44.12 15.18
CA ALA A 280 12.68 -44.79 14.27
C ALA A 280 11.21 -44.70 14.70
N VAL A 281 10.91 -44.37 15.96
CA VAL A 281 9.54 -44.33 16.51
C VAL A 281 8.90 -42.94 16.53
N ARG A 282 9.67 -41.86 16.30
CA ARG A 282 9.25 -40.47 16.54
C ARG A 282 8.86 -39.74 15.25
N PRO A 283 7.61 -39.27 15.06
CA PRO A 283 7.06 -38.90 13.75
C PRO A 283 7.73 -37.72 13.04
N TRP A 284 8.49 -36.89 13.75
CA TRP A 284 9.23 -35.78 13.16
C TRP A 284 10.70 -36.12 13.07
N LEU A 285 11.28 -35.99 11.87
CA LEU A 285 12.69 -36.19 11.61
C LEU A 285 13.30 -34.92 11.02
N ARG A 286 14.60 -34.73 11.22
CA ARG A 286 15.42 -33.76 10.47
C ARG A 286 16.81 -34.32 10.33
N TYR A 287 17.53 -33.93 9.30
CA TYR A 287 18.92 -34.33 9.13
C TYR A 287 19.86 -33.14 9.29
N ARG A 288 21.10 -33.45 9.65
CA ARG A 288 22.26 -32.58 9.50
C ARG A 288 23.18 -33.21 8.48
N ALA A 289 23.42 -32.54 7.35
CA ALA A 289 24.41 -32.97 6.36
C ALA A 289 25.65 -32.09 6.47
N LEU A 290 26.81 -32.74 6.58
CA LEU A 290 28.12 -32.12 6.57
C LEU A 290 28.79 -32.39 5.23
N LEU A 291 29.21 -31.31 4.57
CA LEU A 291 29.97 -31.32 3.33
C LEU A 291 31.41 -30.96 3.67
N ASN A 292 32.38 -31.68 3.10
CA ASN A 292 33.80 -31.39 3.29
C ASN A 292 34.58 -31.56 1.99
N THR A 293 35.65 -30.78 1.83
CA THR A 293 36.65 -30.95 0.75
C THR A 293 38.06 -30.74 1.30
N ASP A 294 39.01 -31.57 0.84
CA ASP A 294 40.46 -31.34 1.02
C ASP A 294 41.11 -30.64 -0.19
N ASN A 295 40.34 -30.45 -1.27
CA ASN A 295 40.72 -29.76 -2.48
C ASN A 295 39.75 -28.59 -2.74
N SER A 296 40.19 -27.37 -2.47
CA SER A 296 39.35 -26.18 -2.58
C SER A 296 38.88 -25.85 -4.01
N ALA A 297 39.37 -26.56 -5.04
CA ALA A 297 38.83 -26.45 -6.40
C ALA A 297 37.62 -27.38 -6.66
N LEU A 298 37.29 -28.28 -5.73
CA LEU A 298 36.21 -29.27 -5.86
C LEU A 298 35.23 -29.13 -4.69
N THR A 299 33.97 -29.47 -4.94
CA THR A 299 32.91 -29.47 -3.94
C THR A 299 32.07 -30.75 -4.07
N PRO A 300 31.66 -31.36 -2.94
CA PRO A 300 30.60 -32.36 -3.00
C PRO A 300 29.27 -31.67 -3.31
N VAL A 301 28.44 -32.31 -4.13
CA VAL A 301 27.11 -31.80 -4.53
C VAL A 301 26.05 -32.75 -4.02
N LEU A 302 25.31 -32.33 -3.00
CA LEU A 302 24.15 -33.04 -2.46
C LEU A 302 22.90 -32.63 -3.25
N LYS A 303 22.20 -33.59 -3.86
CA LYS A 303 21.05 -33.32 -4.75
C LYS A 303 19.70 -33.59 -4.10
N SER A 304 19.62 -34.56 -3.21
CA SER A 304 18.42 -34.85 -2.42
C SER A 304 18.77 -35.68 -1.19
N VAL A 305 17.98 -35.55 -0.13
CA VAL A 305 18.02 -36.43 1.05
C VAL A 305 16.63 -37.02 1.24
N ARG A 306 16.58 -38.32 1.52
CA ARG A 306 15.37 -39.06 1.81
C ARG A 306 15.41 -39.55 3.25
N LEU A 307 14.44 -39.12 4.04
CA LEU A 307 14.16 -39.63 5.38
C LEU A 307 12.87 -40.43 5.33
N ALA A 308 12.98 -41.76 5.41
CA ALA A 308 11.87 -42.68 5.17
C ALA A 308 11.23 -42.44 3.79
N GLU A 309 9.94 -42.13 3.72
CA GLU A 309 9.23 -41.80 2.48
C GLU A 309 9.34 -40.32 2.06
N ALA A 310 9.75 -39.43 2.97
CA ALA A 310 9.85 -38.01 2.71
C ALA A 310 11.20 -37.66 2.04
N THR A 311 11.14 -36.87 0.98
CA THR A 311 12.31 -36.39 0.23
C THR A 311 12.45 -34.88 0.41
N ASP A 312 13.67 -34.44 0.71
CA ASP A 312 14.08 -33.03 0.72
C ASP A 312 15.01 -32.78 -0.46
N GLY A 313 14.79 -31.67 -1.17
CA GLY A 313 15.39 -31.35 -2.47
C GLY A 313 14.43 -31.58 -3.66
N PRO A 314 14.61 -30.87 -4.79
CA PRO A 314 15.60 -29.82 -5.01
C PRO A 314 15.33 -28.59 -4.13
N TRP A 315 16.40 -27.93 -3.66
CA TRP A 315 16.29 -26.78 -2.74
C TRP A 315 16.20 -25.46 -3.50
N ALA A 316 15.43 -24.51 -2.98
CA ALA A 316 15.40 -23.13 -3.48
C ALA A 316 16.44 -22.22 -2.79
N GLY A 317 16.95 -22.63 -1.62
CA GLY A 317 17.78 -21.82 -0.73
C GLY A 317 17.18 -21.75 0.67
N LEU A 318 17.67 -20.81 1.50
CA LEU A 318 17.04 -20.49 2.77
C LEU A 318 15.65 -19.92 2.54
N ASP A 319 14.68 -20.39 3.33
CA ASP A 319 13.36 -19.78 3.38
C ASP A 319 13.45 -18.46 4.13
N THR A 320 13.20 -17.37 3.41
CA THR A 320 13.16 -16.01 3.95
C THR A 320 11.75 -15.42 3.92
N THR A 321 10.73 -16.23 3.60
CA THR A 321 9.37 -15.77 3.45
C THR A 321 8.59 -16.09 4.72
N PRO A 322 7.88 -15.13 5.34
CA PRO A 322 6.97 -15.43 6.43
C PRO A 322 5.85 -16.39 6.00
N PRO A 323 5.26 -17.14 6.96
CA PRO A 323 4.08 -17.94 6.68
C PRO A 323 2.92 -17.04 6.20
N ALA A 324 1.99 -17.59 5.43
CA ALA A 324 0.86 -16.85 4.88
C ALA A 324 -0.51 -17.39 5.33
N VAL A 325 -1.49 -16.51 5.49
CA VAL A 325 -2.91 -16.89 5.62
C VAL A 325 -3.47 -17.16 4.22
N VAL A 326 -3.58 -18.43 3.84
CA VAL A 326 -3.98 -18.82 2.48
C VAL A 326 -5.50 -18.95 2.30
N LYS A 327 -6.25 -19.15 3.38
CA LYS A 327 -7.73 -19.19 3.39
C LYS A 327 -8.25 -18.71 4.73
N ARG A 328 -9.46 -18.16 4.74
CA ARG A 328 -10.19 -17.75 5.96
C ARG A 328 -11.70 -17.79 5.80
N SER A 329 -12.41 -17.72 6.92
CA SER A 329 -13.85 -17.51 6.99
C SER A 329 -14.24 -16.19 6.34
N PRO A 330 -15.51 -16.03 5.89
CA PRO A 330 -16.03 -14.74 5.46
C PRO A 330 -15.81 -13.66 6.52
N THR A 331 -15.43 -12.47 6.08
CA THR A 331 -15.23 -11.27 6.90
C THR A 331 -16.52 -10.47 7.07
N ARG A 332 -17.59 -10.87 6.37
CA ARG A 332 -18.93 -10.28 6.51
C ARG A 332 -19.98 -11.38 6.61
N THR A 333 -20.79 -11.35 7.67
CA THR A 333 -21.80 -12.40 7.93
C THR A 333 -22.98 -11.87 8.73
N ALA A 334 -24.19 -12.37 8.46
CA ALA A 334 -25.36 -12.09 9.30
C ALA A 334 -25.38 -12.93 10.59
N ASP A 335 -24.61 -14.02 10.65
CA ASP A 335 -24.58 -14.94 11.78
C ASP A 335 -23.48 -14.56 12.78
N ALA A 336 -23.89 -13.96 13.89
CA ALA A 336 -23.03 -13.60 15.02
C ALA A 336 -22.38 -14.82 15.71
N SER A 337 -22.86 -16.04 15.45
CA SER A 337 -22.30 -17.29 16.00
C SER A 337 -21.40 -18.01 15.00
N ALA A 338 -21.18 -17.42 13.81
CA ALA A 338 -20.37 -18.04 12.78
C ALA A 338 -18.94 -18.29 13.28
N PRO A 339 -18.35 -19.46 13.01
CA PRO A 339 -16.98 -19.74 13.39
C PRO A 339 -16.00 -18.86 12.59
N ILE A 340 -15.04 -18.27 13.29
CA ILE A 340 -13.90 -17.59 12.67
C ILE A 340 -12.83 -18.66 12.43
N TRP A 341 -12.39 -18.83 11.18
CA TRP A 341 -11.37 -19.82 10.87
C TRP A 341 -10.39 -19.32 9.82
N PHE A 342 -9.18 -19.87 9.84
CA PHE A 342 -8.15 -19.60 8.84
C PHE A 342 -7.21 -20.78 8.66
N ARG A 343 -6.51 -20.81 7.53
CA ARG A 343 -5.48 -21.79 7.21
C ARG A 343 -4.18 -21.07 6.94
N LEU A 344 -3.13 -21.52 7.61
CA LEU A 344 -1.77 -21.06 7.39
C LEU A 344 -1.05 -22.03 6.45
N ALA A 345 -0.16 -21.51 5.63
CA ALA A 345 0.74 -22.31 4.81
C ALA A 345 2.08 -21.61 4.69
N ASP A 346 3.11 -22.42 4.55
CA ASP A 346 4.49 -22.00 4.39
C ASP A 346 5.31 -23.13 3.77
N GLU A 347 6.40 -22.81 3.06
CA GLU A 347 7.28 -23.82 2.44
C GLU A 347 8.08 -24.58 3.50
N SER A 348 8.69 -23.89 4.45
CA SER A 348 9.39 -24.52 5.57
C SER A 348 8.43 -25.18 6.56
N GLY A 349 7.17 -24.74 6.57
CA GLY A 349 6.09 -25.24 7.40
C GLY A 349 5.81 -24.33 8.59
N VAL A 350 4.61 -24.41 9.17
CA VAL A 350 4.17 -23.46 10.21
C VAL A 350 4.51 -23.96 11.61
N ASP A 351 5.18 -23.15 12.44
CA ASP A 351 5.38 -23.46 13.86
C ASP A 351 4.10 -23.17 14.65
N SER A 352 3.26 -24.16 14.80
CA SER A 352 2.00 -23.98 15.53
C SER A 352 2.14 -23.61 17.01
N ARG A 353 3.33 -23.74 17.62
CA ARG A 353 3.55 -23.34 19.02
C ARG A 353 3.72 -21.83 19.15
N SER A 354 4.15 -21.15 18.08
CA SER A 354 4.25 -19.69 18.03
C SER A 354 2.92 -19.03 17.67
N LEU A 355 1.92 -19.80 17.20
CA LEU A 355 0.60 -19.26 16.88
C LEU A 355 -0.01 -18.54 18.09
N ARG A 356 -0.33 -17.26 17.90
CA ARG A 356 -1.18 -16.46 18.79
C ARG A 356 -2.30 -15.85 17.98
N VAL A 357 -3.51 -15.94 18.49
CA VAL A 357 -4.70 -15.36 17.87
C VAL A 357 -5.40 -14.48 18.88
N LYS A 358 -5.63 -13.23 18.50
CA LYS A 358 -6.39 -12.26 19.29
C LYS A 358 -7.68 -11.92 18.57
N LEU A 359 -8.78 -11.89 19.31
CA LEU A 359 -10.06 -11.35 18.88
C LEU A 359 -10.32 -10.09 19.71
N ASP A 360 -10.37 -8.92 19.07
CA ASP A 360 -10.47 -7.62 19.74
C ASP A 360 -9.41 -7.41 20.85
N GLY A 361 -8.19 -7.86 20.58
CA GLY A 361 -7.08 -7.82 21.52
C GLY A 361 -7.12 -8.88 22.64
N LEU A 362 -8.21 -9.66 22.79
CA LEU A 362 -8.29 -10.77 23.73
C LEU A 362 -7.64 -12.02 23.13
N ASP A 363 -6.70 -12.63 23.85
CA ASP A 363 -6.06 -13.88 23.41
C ASP A 363 -7.06 -15.04 23.44
N VAL A 364 -7.39 -15.55 22.25
CA VAL A 364 -8.30 -16.69 22.04
C VAL A 364 -7.55 -17.94 21.59
N THR A 365 -6.22 -17.94 21.64
CA THR A 365 -5.37 -19.05 21.15
C THR A 365 -5.74 -20.39 21.78
N GLY A 366 -5.97 -20.42 23.10
CA GLY A 366 -6.36 -21.63 23.82
C GLY A 366 -7.78 -22.14 23.52
N GLN A 367 -8.59 -21.36 22.79
CA GLN A 367 -9.96 -21.70 22.39
C GLN A 367 -10.02 -22.22 20.95
N LEU A 368 -8.89 -22.28 20.24
CA LEU A 368 -8.83 -22.77 18.88
C LEU A 368 -8.91 -24.29 18.84
N SER A 369 -9.74 -24.79 17.93
CA SER A 369 -9.74 -26.19 17.52
C SER A 369 -9.06 -26.34 16.16
N ARG A 370 -8.53 -27.54 15.87
CA ARG A 370 -8.02 -27.87 14.53
C ARG A 370 -9.03 -28.72 13.79
N ASP A 371 -9.43 -28.27 12.59
CA ASP A 371 -10.36 -28.97 11.71
C ASP A 371 -9.85 -28.91 10.27
N ASP A 372 -9.47 -30.05 9.67
CA ASP A 372 -8.93 -30.15 8.31
C ASP A 372 -7.81 -29.12 7.98
N GLY A 373 -6.85 -28.98 8.91
CA GLY A 373 -5.74 -28.02 8.78
C GLY A 373 -6.12 -26.55 8.99
N ARG A 374 -7.35 -26.25 9.42
CA ARG A 374 -7.80 -24.91 9.79
C ARG A 374 -7.66 -24.72 11.30
N ALA A 375 -7.26 -23.53 11.71
CA ALA A 375 -7.48 -23.04 13.06
C ALA A 375 -8.90 -22.47 13.12
N VAL A 376 -9.73 -22.99 14.02
CA VAL A 376 -11.15 -22.65 14.13
C VAL A 376 -11.47 -22.15 15.54
N TYR A 377 -11.89 -20.90 15.62
CA TYR A 377 -12.50 -20.30 16.81
C TYR A 377 -14.03 -20.38 16.69
N ARG A 378 -14.69 -20.91 17.73
CA ARG A 378 -16.16 -20.95 17.83
C ARG A 378 -16.60 -20.04 18.98
N PRO A 379 -17.28 -18.92 18.72
CA PRO A 379 -17.78 -18.04 19.78
C PRO A 379 -18.64 -18.82 20.78
N ALA A 380 -18.37 -18.66 22.08
CA ALA A 380 -19.16 -19.31 23.14
C ALA A 380 -20.58 -18.71 23.26
N ALA A 381 -20.75 -17.47 22.81
CA ALA A 381 -22.01 -16.77 22.66
C ALA A 381 -21.96 -15.97 21.34
N PRO A 382 -23.12 -15.57 20.78
CA PRO A 382 -23.15 -14.67 19.63
C PRO A 382 -22.26 -13.45 19.87
N LEU A 383 -21.36 -13.16 18.93
CA LEU A 383 -20.53 -11.98 18.98
C LEU A 383 -21.41 -10.72 19.05
N ALA A 384 -21.06 -9.83 19.97
CA ALA A 384 -21.75 -8.58 20.20
C ALA A 384 -20.77 -7.41 20.03
N PRO A 385 -21.24 -6.20 19.69
CA PRO A 385 -20.36 -5.06 19.55
C PRO A 385 -19.45 -4.91 20.78
N PRO A 386 -18.14 -4.68 20.59
CA PRO A 386 -17.21 -4.60 21.70
C PRO A 386 -17.65 -3.51 22.71
N PRO A 387 -17.54 -3.76 24.03
CA PRO A 387 -17.95 -2.79 25.05
C PRO A 387 -17.08 -1.52 24.96
N LEU A 388 -17.67 -0.37 25.31
CA LEU A 388 -17.02 0.96 25.24
C LEU A 388 -15.65 1.00 25.97
N GLU A 389 -15.54 0.23 27.05
CA GLU A 389 -14.35 0.12 27.91
C GLU A 389 -13.18 -0.62 27.24
N ALA A 390 -13.46 -1.53 26.30
CA ALA A 390 -12.46 -2.16 25.44
C ALA A 390 -12.16 -1.32 24.18
N ALA A 391 -12.84 -0.18 24.03
CA ALA A 391 -12.91 0.57 22.79
C ALA A 391 -12.14 1.89 22.79
N VAL A 392 -11.62 2.42 23.91
CA VAL A 392 -10.89 3.72 23.86
C VAL A 392 -9.67 3.65 22.93
N SER A 393 -8.98 2.51 22.86
CA SER A 393 -7.90 2.31 21.88
C SER A 393 -8.38 2.18 20.43
N ARG A 394 -9.68 2.10 20.21
CA ARG A 394 -10.38 2.08 18.90
C ARG A 394 -11.17 3.37 18.65
N TRP A 395 -11.10 4.33 19.57
CA TRP A 395 -11.71 5.63 19.35
C TRP A 395 -10.90 6.36 18.27
N ARG A 396 -11.60 7.14 17.45
CA ARG A 396 -10.95 7.93 16.41
C ARG A 396 -9.94 8.87 17.06
N VAL A 397 -8.72 8.86 16.56
CA VAL A 397 -7.65 9.76 16.98
C VAL A 397 -7.48 10.86 15.94
N ASN A 398 -7.58 12.11 16.37
CA ASN A 398 -7.02 13.24 15.65
C ASN A 398 -5.71 13.61 16.36
N ASN A 399 -4.57 13.38 15.72
CA ASN A 399 -3.24 13.69 16.26
C ASN A 399 -2.59 14.76 15.37
N TYR A 400 -2.57 16.01 15.82
CA TYR A 400 -2.07 17.10 15.01
C TYR A 400 -0.59 16.92 14.68
N GLN A 401 -0.26 16.94 13.39
CA GLN A 401 1.08 16.69 12.85
C GLN A 401 1.68 15.31 13.24
N ASN A 402 0.85 14.37 13.71
CA ASN A 402 1.30 13.13 14.33
C ASN A 402 2.38 13.35 15.42
N ALA A 403 2.30 14.48 16.12
CA ALA A 403 3.33 14.91 17.06
C ALA A 403 3.32 14.13 18.39
N LEU A 404 2.25 13.39 18.66
CA LEU A 404 2.08 12.61 19.89
C LEU A 404 2.17 11.11 19.64
N THR A 405 2.67 10.37 20.63
CA THR A 405 2.66 8.91 20.66
C THR A 405 1.47 8.43 21.48
N LEU A 406 0.65 7.55 20.91
CA LEU A 406 -0.48 6.92 21.57
C LEU A 406 -0.20 5.43 21.75
N GLU A 407 -0.07 5.00 23.00
CA GLU A 407 0.19 3.60 23.34
C GLU A 407 -0.88 3.08 24.30
N ARG A 408 -0.88 1.76 24.54
CA ARG A 408 -1.67 1.20 25.63
C ARG A 408 -0.98 1.51 26.96
N THR A 409 -1.72 2.05 27.94
CA THR A 409 -1.15 2.25 29.28
C THR A 409 -0.76 0.93 29.91
N ALA A 410 0.20 1.00 30.84
CA ALA A 410 0.26 0.02 31.91
C ALA A 410 -1.09 0.01 32.63
N ARG A 411 -1.70 -1.18 32.76
CA ARG A 411 -2.99 -1.37 33.44
C ARG A 411 -2.93 -0.67 34.81
N ARG A 412 -3.97 0.09 35.17
CA ARG A 412 -4.06 0.74 36.48
C ARG A 412 -3.93 -0.27 37.63
N THR A 413 -4.51 -1.45 37.45
CA THR A 413 -4.36 -2.63 38.33
C THR A 413 -4.15 -3.89 37.48
N PRO A 414 -3.60 -4.99 38.02
CA PRO A 414 -3.42 -6.24 37.26
C PRO A 414 -4.69 -6.73 36.56
N ASP A 415 -5.86 -6.48 37.15
CA ASP A 415 -7.16 -6.93 36.66
C ASP A 415 -7.90 -5.88 35.82
N SER A 416 -7.46 -4.61 35.79
CA SER A 416 -8.12 -3.58 34.97
C SER A 416 -7.78 -3.74 33.49
N PRO A 417 -8.69 -3.33 32.57
CA PRO A 417 -8.35 -3.25 31.16
C PRO A 417 -7.19 -2.25 30.92
N PRO A 418 -6.41 -2.42 29.86
CA PRO A 418 -5.43 -1.42 29.44
C PRO A 418 -6.14 -0.13 29.00
N GLY A 419 -5.57 1.02 29.33
CA GLY A 419 -6.04 2.34 28.91
C GLY A 419 -5.24 2.89 27.73
N LEU A 420 -5.30 4.21 27.52
CA LEU A 420 -4.54 4.97 26.54
C LEU A 420 -3.47 5.85 27.21
N HIS A 421 -2.21 5.72 26.78
CA HIS A 421 -1.05 6.48 27.23
C HIS A 421 -0.66 7.46 26.12
N LEU A 422 -0.74 8.75 26.40
CA LEU A 422 -0.40 9.82 25.47
C LEU A 422 0.89 10.49 25.91
N THR A 423 1.90 10.50 25.04
CA THR A 423 3.18 11.17 25.27
C THR A 423 3.63 11.93 24.03
N ARG A 424 4.73 12.69 24.16
CA ARG A 424 5.40 13.35 23.04
C ARG A 424 6.83 12.81 22.91
N GLU A 425 7.25 12.45 21.70
CA GLU A 425 8.67 12.24 21.39
C GLU A 425 9.43 13.59 21.39
N ALA A 426 10.71 13.61 21.75
CA ALA A 426 11.44 14.84 22.08
C ALA A 426 11.36 15.96 21.00
N GLY A 427 11.17 17.22 21.43
CA GLY A 427 11.24 18.41 20.56
C GLY A 427 10.10 19.41 20.73
N GLU A 428 10.34 20.71 20.49
CA GLU A 428 9.30 21.76 20.59
C GLU A 428 8.46 21.87 19.31
N VAL A 429 7.37 21.10 19.25
CA VAL A 429 6.34 21.21 18.21
C VAL A 429 4.97 21.48 18.84
N ASP A 430 4.09 22.10 18.05
CA ASP A 430 2.72 22.37 18.45
C ASP A 430 1.94 21.05 18.54
N THR A 431 1.21 20.82 19.63
CA THR A 431 0.52 19.55 19.87
C THR A 431 -0.95 19.81 20.13
N ALA A 432 -1.80 19.18 19.34
CA ALA A 432 -3.22 19.10 19.61
C ALA A 432 -3.68 17.68 19.37
N PHE A 433 -4.61 17.21 20.19
CA PHE A 433 -5.21 15.91 19.93
C PHE A 433 -6.68 15.84 20.33
N CYS A 434 -7.36 14.86 19.76
CA CYS A 434 -8.65 14.42 20.24
C CYS A 434 -8.80 12.92 20.03
N ILE A 435 -9.23 12.21 21.07
CA ILE A 435 -9.77 10.86 20.94
C ILE A 435 -11.27 10.94 21.05
N GLN A 436 -11.99 10.35 20.10
CA GLN A 436 -13.43 10.51 19.97
C GLN A 436 -14.13 9.15 19.84
N SER A 437 -15.12 8.91 20.68
CA SER A 437 -15.91 7.69 20.65
C SER A 437 -16.78 7.60 19.40
N PRO A 438 -17.20 6.39 19.00
CA PRO A 438 -18.37 6.21 18.16
C PRO A 438 -19.61 6.88 18.80
N PRO A 439 -20.63 7.28 18.02
CA PRO A 439 -21.92 7.71 18.57
C PRO A 439 -22.54 6.62 19.45
N ILE A 440 -22.92 6.99 20.68
CA ILE A 440 -23.53 6.13 21.68
C ILE A 440 -25.03 6.40 21.71
N PRO A 441 -25.90 5.41 21.44
CA PRO A 441 -27.35 5.61 21.51
C PRO A 441 -27.81 6.03 22.91
N ILE A 442 -28.69 7.03 22.97
CA ILE A 442 -29.25 7.57 24.21
C ILE A 442 -30.77 7.74 24.12
N GLU A 443 -31.46 7.74 25.25
CA GLU A 443 -32.83 8.21 25.37
C GLU A 443 -32.88 9.75 25.53
N PRO A 444 -33.63 10.47 24.67
CA PRO A 444 -33.75 11.93 24.75
C PRO A 444 -34.32 12.38 26.10
N GLY A 445 -33.75 13.43 26.69
CA GLY A 445 -34.19 13.99 27.98
C GLY A 445 -33.76 13.21 29.22
N ALA A 446 -33.07 12.07 29.07
CA ALA A 446 -32.64 11.25 30.20
C ALA A 446 -31.30 11.71 30.82
N GLY A 447 -31.04 11.25 32.06
CA GLY A 447 -29.80 11.49 32.78
C GLY A 447 -28.73 10.45 32.50
N TYR A 448 -27.47 10.87 32.40
CA TYR A 448 -26.30 10.03 32.14
C TYR A 448 -25.16 10.35 33.11
N ALA A 449 -24.35 9.34 33.42
CA ALA A 449 -23.11 9.47 34.18
C ALA A 449 -21.93 9.06 33.31
N LEU A 450 -21.04 10.01 33.02
CA LEU A 450 -19.73 9.73 32.40
C LEU A 450 -18.70 9.59 33.51
N ALA A 451 -18.04 8.44 33.62
CA ALA A 451 -16.93 8.27 34.54
C ALA A 451 -15.69 7.70 33.84
N TYR A 452 -14.51 8.13 34.25
CA TYR A 452 -13.23 7.70 33.69
C TYR A 452 -12.12 7.84 34.72
N TRP A 453 -11.06 7.06 34.57
CA TRP A 453 -9.81 7.23 35.29
C TRP A 453 -8.84 8.03 34.45
N SER A 454 -8.15 8.99 35.07
CA SER A 454 -7.07 9.72 34.41
C SER A 454 -5.88 9.93 35.32
N ARG A 455 -4.72 10.17 34.71
CA ARG A 455 -3.55 10.79 35.36
C ARG A 455 -2.76 11.55 34.32
N HIS A 456 -2.18 12.68 34.71
CA HIS A 456 -1.48 13.55 33.79
C HIS A 456 -0.54 14.50 34.52
N THR A 457 0.49 14.97 33.83
CA THR A 457 1.50 15.87 34.41
C THR A 457 1.23 17.35 34.13
N LEU A 458 0.16 17.65 33.38
CA LEU A 458 -0.14 18.98 32.86
C LEU A 458 -1.29 19.63 33.62
N ASN A 459 -1.31 20.95 33.72
CA ASN A 459 -2.52 21.65 34.13
C ASN A 459 -3.47 21.72 32.92
N LEU A 460 -4.55 20.95 32.98
CA LEU A 460 -5.54 20.80 31.92
C LEU A 460 -6.86 21.49 32.27
N LYS A 461 -6.83 22.42 33.23
CA LYS A 461 -8.01 23.16 33.66
C LYS A 461 -8.59 23.99 32.51
N GLY A 462 -9.79 23.61 32.06
CA GLY A 462 -10.48 24.26 30.93
C GLY A 462 -9.82 24.05 29.56
N ALA A 463 -8.78 23.21 29.47
CA ALA A 463 -8.04 22.92 28.23
C ALA A 463 -8.93 22.29 27.15
N MET A 464 -9.98 21.58 27.57
CA MET A 464 -10.86 20.80 26.70
C MET A 464 -11.88 21.63 25.89
N ASN A 465 -11.84 22.96 25.99
CA ASN A 465 -12.57 23.91 25.15
C ASN A 465 -11.66 24.48 24.05
N GLY A 466 -11.08 23.59 23.25
CA GLY A 466 -10.14 23.93 22.19
C GLY A 466 -10.81 24.35 20.88
N LYS A 467 -10.01 24.32 19.79
CA LYS A 467 -10.52 24.49 18.42
C LYS A 467 -11.44 23.32 18.03
N PRO A 468 -12.37 23.52 17.07
CA PRO A 468 -13.12 22.42 16.46
C PRO A 468 -12.18 21.29 16.01
N GLY A 469 -12.51 20.04 16.36
CA GLY A 469 -11.69 18.86 16.08
C GLY A 469 -10.70 18.46 17.19
N PHE A 470 -10.43 19.35 18.16
CA PHE A 470 -9.47 19.15 19.26
C PHE A 470 -10.05 19.44 20.65
N SER A 471 -11.35 19.23 20.85
CA SER A 471 -12.05 19.64 22.08
C SER A 471 -12.67 18.44 22.81
N GLY A 472 -12.34 18.24 24.09
CA GLY A 472 -12.87 17.17 24.95
C GLY A 472 -14.20 17.46 25.67
N GLY A 473 -15.18 16.59 25.51
CA GLY A 473 -16.54 16.82 26.00
C GLY A 473 -17.52 15.75 25.55
N VAL A 474 -18.79 15.95 25.87
CA VAL A 474 -19.91 15.19 25.32
C VAL A 474 -20.67 16.06 24.33
N THR A 475 -20.66 15.65 23.07
CA THR A 475 -21.46 16.24 21.99
C THR A 475 -22.72 15.40 21.82
N TRP A 476 -23.88 16.06 21.77
CA TRP A 476 -25.16 15.40 21.54
C TRP A 476 -25.53 15.47 20.07
N LEU A 477 -25.94 14.35 19.48
CA LEU A 477 -26.24 14.23 18.07
C LEU A 477 -27.71 13.84 17.88
N GLY A 478 -28.38 14.45 16.91
CA GLY A 478 -29.75 14.18 16.50
C GLY A 478 -29.83 13.26 15.27
N ALA A 479 -30.85 13.46 14.43
CA ALA A 479 -30.96 12.71 13.18
C ALA A 479 -29.78 13.01 12.24
N GLN A 480 -29.30 11.98 11.53
CA GLN A 480 -28.13 12.05 10.64
C GLN A 480 -26.86 12.59 11.34
N ASP A 481 -26.70 12.29 12.62
CA ASP A 481 -25.55 12.69 13.45
C ASP A 481 -25.34 14.22 13.54
N ALA A 482 -26.37 15.03 13.26
CA ALA A 482 -26.29 16.49 13.37
C ALA A 482 -26.21 16.93 14.85
N PRO A 483 -25.28 17.83 15.24
CA PRO A 483 -25.20 18.32 16.62
C PRO A 483 -26.50 19.01 17.08
N VAL A 484 -26.97 18.68 18.29
CA VAL A 484 -28.18 19.25 18.90
C VAL A 484 -27.94 19.70 20.33
N GLY A 485 -28.41 20.89 20.69
CA GLY A 485 -28.18 21.46 22.03
C GLY A 485 -26.73 21.83 22.30
N ASP A 486 -26.44 22.19 23.55
CA ASP A 486 -25.10 22.61 23.97
C ASP A 486 -24.22 21.39 24.26
N ARG A 487 -22.97 21.45 23.78
CA ARG A 487 -21.93 20.49 24.15
C ARG A 487 -21.60 20.61 25.63
N ALA A 488 -21.46 19.48 26.33
CA ALA A 488 -21.01 19.46 27.71
C ALA A 488 -19.48 19.31 27.77
N PRO A 489 -18.70 20.36 28.09
CA PRO A 489 -17.26 20.26 28.13
C PRO A 489 -16.77 19.43 29.33
N LEU A 490 -15.67 18.70 29.11
CA LEU A 490 -14.95 18.03 30.20
C LEU A 490 -13.89 18.95 30.79
N ASP A 491 -13.44 18.67 32.02
CA ASP A 491 -12.30 19.33 32.64
C ASP A 491 -11.42 18.30 33.35
N LEU A 492 -10.13 18.23 33.01
CA LEU A 492 -9.18 17.32 33.66
C LEU A 492 -8.44 17.99 34.84
N GLY A 493 -8.66 19.29 35.06
CA GLY A 493 -8.18 19.99 36.23
C GLY A 493 -6.66 20.17 36.29
N ASP A 494 -6.15 20.41 37.50
CA ASP A 494 -4.72 20.62 37.75
C ASP A 494 -3.91 19.33 37.56
N ALA A 495 -2.60 19.45 37.30
CA ALA A 495 -1.70 18.31 37.10
C ALA A 495 -1.81 17.28 38.24
N ASN A 496 -2.09 16.03 37.88
CA ASN A 496 -2.22 14.94 38.83
C ASN A 496 -1.59 13.64 38.27
N PRO A 497 -0.33 13.33 38.60
CA PRO A 497 0.36 12.16 38.09
C PRO A 497 -0.13 10.83 38.69
N GLU A 498 -0.97 10.89 39.73
CA GLU A 498 -1.60 9.72 40.34
C GLU A 498 -2.95 9.44 39.70
N TRP A 499 -3.28 8.15 39.56
CA TRP A 499 -4.58 7.72 39.06
C TRP A 499 -5.70 8.23 39.96
N HIS A 500 -6.64 8.96 39.36
CA HIS A 500 -7.85 9.41 40.01
C HIS A 500 -9.05 9.21 39.08
N GLN A 501 -10.24 9.16 39.66
CA GLN A 501 -11.48 8.97 38.92
C GLN A 501 -12.30 10.25 38.95
N ASP A 502 -12.80 10.66 37.78
CA ASP A 502 -13.75 11.74 37.63
C ASP A 502 -15.13 11.20 37.24
N THR A 503 -16.18 11.94 37.58
CA THR A 503 -17.55 11.59 37.23
C THR A 503 -18.37 12.84 36.93
N TYR A 504 -19.05 12.82 35.77
CA TYR A 504 -19.88 13.90 35.27
C TYR A 504 -21.33 13.44 35.14
N GLN A 505 -22.25 14.20 35.74
CA GLN A 505 -23.69 13.98 35.59
C GLN A 505 -24.21 14.89 34.47
N LEU A 506 -24.88 14.29 33.50
CA LEU A 506 -25.28 14.91 32.24
C LEU A 506 -26.77 14.66 31.99
N THR A 507 -27.43 15.53 31.23
CA THR A 507 -28.82 15.33 30.79
C THR A 507 -28.88 15.53 29.28
N ALA A 508 -29.38 14.52 28.57
CA ALA A 508 -29.47 14.58 27.11
C ALA A 508 -30.52 15.62 26.67
N PRO A 509 -30.24 16.45 25.65
CA PRO A 509 -31.25 17.30 25.01
C PRO A 509 -32.44 16.50 24.49
N ALA A 510 -33.62 17.12 24.42
CA ALA A 510 -34.85 16.44 23.98
C ALA A 510 -34.83 15.95 22.52
N GLN A 511 -33.90 16.47 21.70
CA GLN A 511 -33.71 16.09 20.29
C GLN A 511 -32.53 15.14 20.08
N ALA A 512 -31.76 14.85 21.13
CA ALA A 512 -30.58 14.00 21.04
C ALA A 512 -30.99 12.54 20.88
N MET A 513 -30.38 11.88 19.91
CA MET A 513 -30.49 10.44 19.64
C MET A 513 -29.21 9.71 20.05
N HIS A 514 -28.06 10.40 20.04
CA HIS A 514 -26.76 9.85 20.41
C HIS A 514 -25.94 10.84 21.25
N ALA A 515 -24.98 10.30 22.00
CA ALA A 515 -23.91 11.03 22.66
C ALA A 515 -22.57 10.62 22.04
N GLN A 516 -21.67 11.56 21.83
CA GLN A 516 -20.32 11.31 21.37
C GLN A 516 -19.34 11.88 22.39
N LEU A 517 -18.48 11.02 22.93
CA LEU A 517 -17.51 11.37 23.95
C LEU A 517 -16.18 11.73 23.28
N ALA A 518 -15.53 12.76 23.78
CA ALA A 518 -14.23 13.19 23.30
C ALA A 518 -13.30 13.53 24.47
N PHE A 519 -12.03 13.13 24.40
CA PHE A 519 -10.97 13.72 25.24
C PHE A 519 -9.98 14.39 24.30
N GLY A 520 -9.75 15.69 24.45
CA GLY A 520 -8.89 16.41 23.53
C GLY A 520 -8.71 17.87 23.88
N PHE A 521 -7.52 18.39 23.61
CA PHE A 521 -7.20 19.80 23.79
C PHE A 521 -6.14 20.24 22.78
N ASP A 522 -6.15 21.54 22.51
CA ASP A 522 -5.17 22.27 21.67
C ASP A 522 -4.12 22.98 22.54
N SER A 523 -4.44 23.27 23.81
CA SER A 523 -3.54 23.95 24.74
C SER A 523 -3.80 23.47 26.17
N PRO A 524 -2.76 23.24 27.00
CA PRO A 524 -1.34 23.45 26.70
C PRO A 524 -0.73 22.37 25.80
N ASN A 525 0.40 22.68 25.17
CA ASN A 525 1.18 21.68 24.45
C ASN A 525 1.76 20.62 25.42
N LEU A 526 1.73 19.34 25.03
CA LEU A 526 2.51 18.30 25.72
C LEU A 526 3.98 18.62 25.52
N HIS A 527 4.77 18.69 26.61
CA HIS A 527 6.21 18.87 26.54
C HIS A 527 6.96 17.56 26.78
N ASP A 528 8.29 17.55 26.63
CA ASP A 528 9.10 16.35 26.86
C ASP A 528 8.89 15.84 28.30
N GLY A 529 8.62 14.55 28.42
CA GLY A 529 8.30 13.88 29.69
C GLY A 529 6.89 14.15 30.23
N ALA A 530 6.08 14.99 29.58
CA ALA A 530 4.67 15.13 29.92
C ALA A 530 3.85 13.95 29.39
N PHE A 531 2.81 13.57 30.13
CA PHE A 531 1.88 12.52 29.71
C PHE A 531 0.43 12.80 30.11
N LEU A 532 -0.48 12.13 29.41
CA LEU A 532 -1.88 11.93 29.81
C LEU A 532 -2.23 10.46 29.65
N ASP A 533 -2.76 9.85 30.72
CA ASP A 533 -3.34 8.53 30.68
C ASP A 533 -4.84 8.59 30.90
N LEU A 534 -5.57 7.76 30.15
CA LEU A 534 -7.02 7.58 30.28
C LEU A 534 -7.33 6.09 30.38
N ALA A 535 -8.18 5.68 31.32
CA ALA A 535 -8.59 4.30 31.49
C ALA A 535 -10.04 4.18 31.95
N GLU A 536 -10.65 3.00 31.72
CA GLU A 536 -11.94 2.61 32.29
C GLU A 536 -13.05 3.66 32.07
N VAL A 537 -13.17 4.14 30.83
CA VAL A 537 -14.21 5.11 30.45
C VAL A 537 -15.56 4.42 30.36
N THR A 538 -16.53 4.91 31.13
CA THR A 538 -17.91 4.42 31.25
C THR A 538 -18.89 5.53 30.96
N PHE A 539 -20.02 5.19 30.32
CA PHE A 539 -21.10 6.13 30.03
C PHE A 539 -22.43 5.45 30.31
N ASP A 540 -22.90 5.66 31.54
CA ASP A 540 -24.04 4.97 32.13
C ASP A 540 -25.30 5.81 32.02
N GLY A 541 -26.41 5.17 31.67
CA GLY A 541 -27.71 5.79 31.54
C GLY A 541 -28.68 4.88 30.79
N PRO A 542 -29.97 5.26 30.70
CA PRO A 542 -30.94 4.47 29.96
C PRO A 542 -30.58 4.47 28.48
N ARG A 543 -30.54 3.29 27.87
CA ARG A 543 -30.28 3.13 26.44
C ARG A 543 -31.56 2.67 25.77
N PRO A 544 -31.95 3.25 24.62
CA PRO A 544 -33.13 2.80 23.92
C PRO A 544 -32.97 1.30 23.62
N ASN A 545 -34.05 0.52 23.75
CA ASN A 545 -34.07 -0.89 23.36
C ASN A 545 -34.11 -0.98 21.82
N ARG A 546 -33.03 -0.50 21.21
CA ARG A 546 -32.67 -0.60 19.80
C ARG A 546 -31.38 -1.41 19.76
N PRO A 547 -31.13 -2.20 18.71
CA PRO A 547 -29.79 -2.76 18.51
C PRO A 547 -28.77 -1.63 18.61
N ASN A 548 -27.72 -1.84 19.41
CA ASN A 548 -26.62 -0.89 19.59
C ASN A 548 -26.15 -0.40 18.21
N ASP A 549 -26.12 0.91 17.96
CA ASP A 549 -25.63 1.47 16.68
C ASP A 549 -24.10 1.31 16.54
N ALA A 550 -23.40 0.91 17.61
CA ALA A 550 -22.04 0.44 17.48
C ALA A 550 -22.03 -0.79 16.56
N PRO A 551 -21.26 -0.76 15.47
CA PRO A 551 -21.17 -1.87 14.56
C PRO A 551 -20.59 -3.07 15.29
N ASN A 552 -21.16 -4.22 14.98
CA ASN A 552 -20.65 -5.50 15.45
C ASN A 552 -19.42 -5.88 14.61
N LEU A 553 -18.37 -5.06 14.72
CA LEU A 553 -17.11 -5.12 14.00
C LEU A 553 -16.02 -5.65 14.92
N HIS A 554 -15.34 -6.70 14.49
CA HIS A 554 -14.30 -7.37 15.24
C HIS A 554 -12.98 -7.36 14.49
N GLU A 555 -11.88 -7.24 15.22
CA GLU A 555 -10.53 -7.40 14.68
C GLU A 555 -10.02 -8.79 15.04
N VAL A 556 -9.45 -9.47 14.04
CA VAL A 556 -8.74 -10.73 14.22
C VAL A 556 -7.28 -10.49 13.89
N ARG A 557 -6.41 -10.72 14.87
CA ARG A 557 -4.95 -10.63 14.71
C ARG A 557 -4.32 -11.99 14.90
N VAL A 558 -3.53 -12.41 13.92
CA VAL A 558 -2.78 -13.67 13.92
C VAL A 558 -1.29 -13.36 13.89
N GLU A 559 -0.58 -13.87 14.89
CA GLU A 559 0.87 -13.84 14.99
C GLU A 559 1.36 -15.29 14.93
N VAL A 560 2.30 -15.61 14.04
CA VAL A 560 2.83 -16.97 13.90
C VAL A 560 4.17 -16.93 13.19
N SER A 561 5.04 -17.87 13.51
CA SER A 561 6.29 -18.09 12.78
C SER A 561 6.24 -19.37 11.96
N ASP A 562 7.02 -19.43 10.90
CA ASP A 562 7.34 -20.70 10.27
C ASP A 562 8.41 -21.48 11.08
N LEU A 563 8.89 -22.58 10.51
CA LEU A 563 9.94 -23.42 11.09
C LEU A 563 11.35 -22.90 10.77
N ALA A 564 11.48 -21.96 9.83
CA ALA A 564 12.71 -21.24 9.51
C ALA A 564 12.99 -20.06 10.45
N GLY A 565 11.98 -19.58 11.18
CA GLY A 565 12.04 -18.44 12.09
C GLY A 565 11.44 -17.14 11.51
N ASN A 566 10.91 -17.15 10.29
CA ASN A 566 10.25 -15.99 9.71
C ASN A 566 8.88 -15.78 10.38
N ALA A 567 8.55 -14.55 10.73
CA ALA A 567 7.36 -14.22 11.51
C ALA A 567 6.32 -13.47 10.67
N LEU A 568 5.08 -13.91 10.76
CA LEU A 568 3.89 -13.23 10.26
C LEU A 568 3.19 -12.52 11.42
N THR A 569 2.82 -11.27 11.20
CA THR A 569 1.69 -10.63 11.89
C THR A 569 0.68 -10.24 10.82
N ARG A 570 -0.55 -10.76 10.90
CA ARG A 570 -1.64 -10.39 9.99
C ARG A 570 -2.88 -10.00 10.78
N THR A 571 -3.46 -8.87 10.40
CA THR A 571 -4.73 -8.39 10.94
C THR A 571 -5.79 -8.43 9.83
N TRP A 572 -7.03 -8.70 10.22
CA TRP A 572 -8.20 -8.48 9.37
C TRP A 572 -9.44 -8.22 10.20
N HIS A 573 -10.50 -7.73 9.55
CA HIS A 573 -11.74 -7.35 10.21
C HIS A 573 -12.89 -8.31 9.89
N VAL A 574 -13.83 -8.44 10.83
CA VAL A 574 -15.05 -9.23 10.67
C VAL A 574 -16.26 -8.38 11.07
N LEU A 575 -17.09 -8.02 10.11
CA LEU A 575 -18.34 -7.30 10.32
C LEU A 575 -19.52 -8.28 10.39
N ILE A 576 -20.19 -8.33 11.55
CA ILE A 576 -21.44 -9.06 11.71
C ILE A 576 -22.60 -8.20 11.18
N ARG A 577 -22.75 -8.24 9.86
CA ARG A 577 -23.83 -7.62 9.09
C ARG A 577 -24.07 -8.45 7.82
N PRO A 578 -25.32 -8.58 7.33
CA PRO A 578 -25.58 -9.23 6.05
C PRO A 578 -24.75 -8.59 4.91
N PRO A 579 -24.27 -9.40 3.94
CA PRO A 579 -23.72 -8.87 2.69
C PRO A 579 -24.73 -7.95 1.99
N ARG A 580 -24.22 -6.95 1.27
CA ARG A 580 -25.05 -6.06 0.44
C ARG A 580 -25.57 -6.81 -0.79
N THR A 581 -26.80 -6.49 -1.18
CA THR A 581 -27.47 -7.05 -2.38
C THR A 581 -27.90 -5.97 -3.36
N GLU A 582 -27.73 -4.71 -3.00
CA GLU A 582 -28.04 -3.53 -3.80
C GLU A 582 -26.84 -2.59 -3.72
N ASN A 583 -26.64 -1.81 -4.79
CA ASN A 583 -25.47 -0.97 -4.96
C ASN A 583 -24.14 -1.74 -4.86
N VAL A 584 -24.09 -2.97 -5.37
CA VAL A 584 -22.86 -3.74 -5.43
C VAL A 584 -22.05 -3.28 -6.63
N VAL A 585 -20.92 -2.65 -6.37
CA VAL A 585 -19.99 -2.11 -7.35
C VAL A 585 -18.82 -3.05 -7.55
N THR A 586 -18.61 -3.47 -8.79
CA THR A 586 -17.52 -4.37 -9.18
C THR A 586 -16.88 -3.87 -10.46
N THR A 587 -15.76 -4.48 -10.85
CA THR A 587 -15.13 -4.24 -12.15
C THR A 587 -15.22 -5.49 -13.03
N ARG A 588 -15.53 -5.26 -14.30
CA ARG A 588 -15.39 -6.27 -15.35
C ARG A 588 -13.91 -6.47 -15.66
N ASP A 589 -13.56 -7.59 -16.29
CA ASP A 589 -12.17 -7.94 -16.64
C ASP A 589 -11.44 -6.91 -17.52
N ASP A 590 -12.18 -6.05 -18.23
CA ASP A 590 -11.65 -4.92 -19.03
C ASP A 590 -11.67 -3.56 -18.31
N GLY A 591 -11.89 -3.55 -17.00
CA GLY A 591 -11.89 -2.34 -16.16
C GLY A 591 -13.22 -1.59 -16.15
N THR A 592 -14.23 -2.01 -16.91
CA THR A 592 -15.56 -1.37 -16.89
C THR A 592 -16.22 -1.54 -15.53
N VAL A 593 -16.67 -0.44 -14.93
CA VAL A 593 -17.41 -0.46 -13.65
C VAL A 593 -18.80 -1.08 -13.87
N LEU A 594 -19.23 -1.94 -12.95
CA LEU A 594 -20.57 -2.51 -12.91
C LEU A 594 -21.24 -2.08 -11.60
N VAL A 595 -22.47 -1.58 -11.67
CA VAL A 595 -23.33 -1.33 -10.49
C VAL A 595 -24.50 -2.29 -10.57
N ASP A 596 -24.63 -3.19 -9.60
CA ASP A 596 -25.61 -4.27 -9.59
C ASP A 596 -25.57 -5.07 -10.91
N GLU A 597 -24.36 -5.46 -11.31
CA GLU A 597 -24.03 -6.20 -12.55
C GLU A 597 -24.31 -5.43 -13.86
N ARG A 598 -24.77 -4.18 -13.80
CA ARG A 598 -25.04 -3.34 -14.98
C ARG A 598 -23.85 -2.43 -15.26
N PRO A 599 -23.38 -2.35 -16.52
CA PRO A 599 -22.29 -1.44 -16.86
C PRO A 599 -22.63 0.00 -16.53
N PHE A 600 -21.66 0.70 -15.96
CA PHE A 600 -21.75 2.09 -15.57
C PHE A 600 -20.48 2.82 -16.02
N PHE A 601 -20.64 3.91 -16.77
CA PHE A 601 -19.52 4.77 -17.16
C PHE A 601 -19.51 6.02 -16.28
N PRO A 602 -18.56 6.18 -15.34
CA PRO A 602 -18.48 7.37 -14.50
C PRO A 602 -18.15 8.60 -15.35
N LEU A 603 -19.06 9.57 -15.36
CA LEU A 603 -18.95 10.85 -16.05
C LEU A 603 -19.25 11.97 -15.06
N GLY A 604 -18.21 12.66 -14.59
CA GLY A 604 -18.37 13.53 -13.41
C GLY A 604 -17.49 14.78 -13.34
N LEU A 605 -17.64 15.49 -12.22
CA LEU A 605 -16.79 16.64 -11.85
C LEU A 605 -16.13 16.43 -10.49
N TYR A 606 -14.88 16.88 -10.40
CA TYR A 606 -14.10 16.85 -9.17
C TYR A 606 -14.41 18.05 -8.28
N ALA A 607 -14.31 17.88 -6.96
CA ALA A 607 -14.38 18.93 -5.96
C ALA A 607 -15.62 19.84 -6.01
N VAL A 608 -16.81 19.23 -6.05
CA VAL A 608 -18.11 19.91 -5.96
C VAL A 608 -18.36 20.43 -4.53
N TRP A 609 -18.77 21.70 -4.41
CA TRP A 609 -19.06 22.35 -3.12
C TRP A 609 -20.07 23.50 -3.27
N LYS A 610 -20.56 24.05 -2.16
CA LYS A 610 -21.47 25.21 -2.12
C LYS A 610 -20.75 26.48 -2.56
N LYS A 611 -21.35 27.26 -3.46
CA LYS A 611 -20.81 28.54 -3.90
C LYS A 611 -21.92 29.47 -4.42
N PRO A 612 -21.67 30.78 -4.59
CA PRO A 612 -22.67 31.69 -5.12
C PRO A 612 -23.28 31.25 -6.46
N PHE A 613 -22.49 30.59 -7.32
CA PHE A 613 -22.96 30.05 -8.61
C PHE A 613 -24.12 29.03 -8.47
N ASN A 614 -24.09 28.19 -7.43
CA ASN A 614 -25.16 27.24 -7.14
C ASN A 614 -26.08 27.72 -6.02
N ASN A 615 -26.14 29.03 -5.77
CA ASN A 615 -26.91 29.63 -4.69
C ASN A 615 -26.61 29.01 -3.32
N ASP A 616 -25.35 28.61 -3.11
CA ASP A 616 -24.89 27.92 -1.91
C ASP A 616 -25.72 26.66 -1.56
N SER A 617 -26.18 25.95 -2.59
CA SER A 617 -27.03 24.76 -2.47
C SER A 617 -26.44 23.59 -3.26
N LEU A 618 -26.21 22.47 -2.56
CA LEU A 618 -25.78 21.22 -3.19
C LEU A 618 -26.94 20.58 -3.95
N ASP A 619 -28.18 20.71 -3.46
CA ASP A 619 -29.35 20.27 -4.24
C ASP A 619 -29.41 20.91 -5.63
N LYS A 620 -29.18 22.24 -5.71
CA LYS A 620 -29.09 22.94 -7.00
C LYS A 620 -27.89 22.45 -7.81
N ALA A 621 -26.71 22.33 -7.18
CA ALA A 621 -25.50 21.86 -7.85
C ALA A 621 -25.71 20.49 -8.53
N PHE A 622 -26.24 19.51 -7.80
CA PHE A 622 -26.50 18.17 -8.33
C PHE A 622 -27.62 18.14 -9.37
N GLY A 623 -28.64 18.98 -9.23
CA GLY A 623 -29.66 19.17 -10.26
C GLY A 623 -29.06 19.71 -11.57
N ASP A 624 -28.20 20.72 -11.48
CA ASP A 624 -27.51 21.31 -12.64
C ASP A 624 -26.54 20.29 -13.29
N LEU A 625 -25.80 19.53 -12.48
CA LEU A 625 -24.93 18.44 -12.96
C LEU A 625 -25.74 17.38 -13.73
N LYS A 626 -26.86 16.92 -13.16
CA LYS A 626 -27.72 15.94 -13.80
C LYS A 626 -28.27 16.45 -15.12
N ALA A 627 -28.72 17.70 -15.16
CA ALA A 627 -29.24 18.35 -16.36
C ALA A 627 -28.17 18.49 -17.46
N ALA A 628 -26.91 18.67 -17.09
CA ALA A 628 -25.77 18.71 -18.01
C ALA A 628 -25.32 17.33 -18.53
N GLY A 629 -25.87 16.23 -18.00
CA GLY A 629 -25.55 14.86 -18.42
C GLY A 629 -24.55 14.12 -17.54
N PHE A 630 -24.09 14.73 -16.44
CA PHE A 630 -23.23 14.05 -15.47
C PHE A 630 -24.00 13.00 -14.65
N ASN A 631 -23.29 11.97 -14.22
CA ASN A 631 -23.81 10.88 -13.38
C ASN A 631 -22.91 10.59 -12.16
N PHE A 632 -21.82 11.34 -11.99
CA PHE A 632 -20.76 11.07 -11.02
C PHE A 632 -20.19 12.36 -10.41
N ALA A 633 -19.76 12.36 -9.15
CA ALA A 633 -19.16 13.53 -8.50
C ALA A 633 -18.24 13.17 -7.33
N HIS A 634 -17.38 14.12 -6.95
CA HIS A 634 -16.53 14.08 -5.76
C HIS A 634 -16.49 15.43 -5.04
N THR A 635 -16.14 15.43 -3.76
CA THR A 635 -15.89 16.63 -2.96
C THR A 635 -14.66 16.45 -2.06
N TYR A 636 -13.87 17.51 -1.87
CA TYR A 636 -12.79 17.53 -0.87
C TYR A 636 -13.32 17.82 0.55
N SER A 637 -14.61 18.15 0.70
CA SER A 637 -15.21 18.26 2.03
C SER A 637 -15.40 16.86 2.59
N SER A 638 -14.44 16.40 3.39
CA SER A 638 -14.53 15.10 4.08
C SER A 638 -15.30 15.19 5.39
N GLN A 639 -15.36 16.37 6.02
CA GLN A 639 -15.99 16.52 7.32
C GLN A 639 -17.48 16.13 7.27
N ARG A 640 -17.89 15.16 8.08
CA ARG A 640 -19.27 14.65 8.20
C ARG A 640 -20.18 15.62 8.96
N GLY A 641 -20.31 16.83 8.42
CA GLY A 641 -21.22 17.87 8.88
C GLY A 641 -22.47 18.02 7.99
N PRO A 642 -23.29 19.05 8.25
CA PRO A 642 -24.53 19.30 7.50
C PRO A 642 -24.36 19.37 5.98
N ASP A 643 -23.25 19.96 5.51
CA ASP A 643 -22.97 20.10 4.08
C ASP A 643 -22.69 18.74 3.43
N PHE A 644 -21.98 17.85 4.12
CA PHE A 644 -21.70 16.51 3.61
C PHE A 644 -22.94 15.61 3.64
N ALA A 645 -23.80 15.76 4.66
CA ALA A 645 -25.11 15.12 4.67
C ALA A 645 -25.99 15.60 3.50
N GLU A 646 -26.00 16.90 3.20
CA GLU A 646 -26.67 17.45 2.02
C GLU A 646 -26.04 16.93 0.72
N PHE A 647 -24.71 16.78 0.65
CA PHE A 647 -24.00 16.23 -0.50
C PHE A 647 -24.49 14.82 -0.86
N TYR A 648 -24.51 13.90 0.11
CA TYR A 648 -25.05 12.54 -0.08
C TYR A 648 -26.53 12.57 -0.46
N ALA A 649 -27.34 13.36 0.25
CA ALA A 649 -28.78 13.42 0.01
C ALA A 649 -29.09 13.97 -1.39
N ALA A 650 -28.38 15.01 -1.84
CA ALA A 650 -28.52 15.60 -3.16
C ALA A 650 -28.09 14.60 -4.26
N ALA A 651 -26.95 13.92 -4.08
CA ALA A 651 -26.50 12.89 -5.00
C ALA A 651 -27.54 11.76 -5.15
N ALA A 652 -28.05 11.24 -4.04
CA ALA A 652 -29.09 10.20 -4.05
C ALA A 652 -30.39 10.69 -4.71
N LYS A 653 -30.83 11.91 -4.39
CA LYS A 653 -32.04 12.53 -4.97
C LYS A 653 -31.97 12.68 -6.48
N HIS A 654 -30.81 13.07 -7.02
CA HIS A 654 -30.62 13.31 -8.45
C HIS A 654 -30.06 12.09 -9.20
N GLY A 655 -29.80 10.99 -8.50
CA GLY A 655 -29.31 9.74 -9.07
C GLY A 655 -27.86 9.85 -9.58
N LEU A 656 -27.01 10.60 -8.88
CA LEU A 656 -25.57 10.65 -9.13
C LEU A 656 -24.85 9.69 -8.17
N LYS A 657 -23.79 9.08 -8.68
CA LYS A 657 -22.84 8.27 -7.91
C LYS A 657 -21.69 9.13 -7.38
N LEU A 658 -21.08 8.68 -6.29
CA LEU A 658 -20.06 9.42 -5.55
C LEU A 658 -18.85 8.54 -5.27
N PHE A 659 -17.69 9.16 -5.27
CA PHE A 659 -16.52 8.64 -4.58
C PHE A 659 -16.15 9.62 -3.48
N VAL A 660 -15.89 9.10 -2.29
CA VAL A 660 -15.70 9.92 -1.09
C VAL A 660 -14.56 9.40 -0.25
N ALA A 661 -13.84 10.30 0.39
CA ALA A 661 -12.87 9.94 1.41
C ALA A 661 -13.56 9.66 2.75
N SER A 662 -12.83 9.08 3.70
CA SER A 662 -13.23 9.03 5.11
C SER A 662 -13.39 10.44 5.69
N ASP A 663 -13.93 10.57 6.89
CA ASP A 663 -14.04 11.85 7.61
C ASP A 663 -12.67 12.48 7.91
N ALA A 664 -11.63 11.65 8.01
CA ALA A 664 -10.24 12.10 8.13
C ALA A 664 -9.66 12.66 6.82
N GLY A 665 -10.38 12.55 5.70
CA GLY A 665 -9.91 12.96 4.38
C GLY A 665 -9.13 11.86 3.64
N ALA A 666 -8.74 12.16 2.41
CA ALA A 666 -7.83 11.31 1.66
C ALA A 666 -6.44 11.34 2.31
N ASN A 667 -5.63 10.31 2.05
CA ASN A 667 -4.29 10.10 2.62
C ASN A 667 -4.25 9.68 4.10
N CYS A 668 -5.39 9.35 4.72
CA CYS A 668 -5.42 8.77 6.05
C CYS A 668 -5.08 7.27 5.99
N THR A 669 -4.01 6.86 6.70
CA THR A 669 -3.58 5.45 6.79
C THR A 669 -4.03 4.77 8.08
N ASP A 670 -4.71 5.49 8.98
CA ASP A 670 -5.32 4.90 10.17
C ASP A 670 -6.54 4.05 9.78
N THR A 671 -6.30 2.73 9.73
CA THR A 671 -7.30 1.75 9.33
C THR A 671 -8.52 1.78 10.24
N ASP A 672 -8.35 1.87 11.55
CA ASP A 672 -9.46 1.86 12.49
C ASP A 672 -10.36 3.08 12.23
N ALA A 673 -9.77 4.27 12.12
CA ALA A 673 -10.50 5.50 11.83
C ALA A 673 -11.29 5.42 10.53
N VAL A 674 -10.68 4.90 9.45
CA VAL A 674 -11.36 4.77 8.15
C VAL A 674 -12.49 3.74 8.21
N LEU A 675 -12.27 2.59 8.84
CA LEU A 675 -13.29 1.53 8.91
C LEU A 675 -14.55 1.95 9.66
N TRP A 676 -14.43 2.84 10.65
CA TRP A 676 -15.59 3.41 11.32
C TRP A 676 -16.52 4.15 10.36
N ASP A 677 -15.95 4.98 9.48
CA ASP A 677 -16.72 5.71 8.47
C ASP A 677 -17.28 4.76 7.41
N VAL A 678 -16.49 3.76 6.99
CA VAL A 678 -16.93 2.72 6.06
C VAL A 678 -18.16 1.99 6.58
N VAL A 679 -18.13 1.51 7.82
CA VAL A 679 -19.27 0.78 8.39
C VAL A 679 -20.50 1.67 8.54
N ARG A 680 -20.34 2.97 8.78
CA ARG A 680 -21.45 3.92 8.86
C ARG A 680 -22.09 4.17 7.48
N GLU A 681 -21.30 4.19 6.41
CA GLU A 681 -21.71 4.74 5.12
C GLU A 681 -21.75 3.74 3.96
N GLU A 682 -21.30 2.51 4.14
CA GLU A 682 -21.39 1.42 3.13
C GLU A 682 -22.83 1.14 2.66
N GLY A 683 -23.84 1.71 3.33
CA GLY A 683 -25.24 1.67 2.90
C GLY A 683 -25.74 2.87 2.10
N GLN A 684 -24.90 3.85 1.79
CA GLN A 684 -25.32 5.06 1.08
C GLN A 684 -25.64 4.73 -0.39
N PRO A 685 -26.87 5.01 -0.89
CA PRO A 685 -27.27 4.64 -2.25
C PRO A 685 -26.43 5.29 -3.37
N ALA A 686 -25.79 6.41 -3.06
CA ALA A 686 -24.96 7.15 -3.99
C ALA A 686 -23.49 6.70 -3.97
N LEU A 687 -23.04 5.92 -3.00
CA LEU A 687 -21.63 5.50 -2.91
C LEU A 687 -21.25 4.60 -4.09
N LEU A 688 -20.10 4.87 -4.71
CA LEU A 688 -19.50 4.06 -5.77
C LEU A 688 -18.14 3.51 -5.34
N ALA A 689 -17.33 4.38 -4.71
CA ALA A 689 -15.98 4.04 -4.29
C ALA A 689 -15.50 4.85 -3.08
N TRP A 690 -14.56 4.25 -2.35
CA TRP A 690 -13.80 4.89 -1.28
C TRP A 690 -12.54 5.56 -1.87
N TYR A 691 -12.44 6.88 -1.70
CA TYR A 691 -11.31 7.68 -2.14
C TYR A 691 -10.21 7.70 -1.08
N LEU A 692 -9.16 6.91 -1.29
CA LEU A 692 -8.19 6.63 -0.25
C LEU A 692 -7.02 7.62 -0.25
N ALA A 693 -6.57 8.06 -1.41
CA ALA A 693 -5.37 8.90 -1.53
C ALA A 693 -5.44 9.87 -2.71
N ASP A 694 -4.84 11.06 -2.52
CA ASP A 694 -4.72 12.20 -3.44
C ASP A 694 -3.24 12.58 -3.49
N ASP A 695 -2.68 12.92 -4.67
CA ASP A 695 -1.23 13.06 -4.85
C ASP A 695 -0.45 11.85 -4.28
N THR A 696 -1.00 10.66 -4.53
CA THR A 696 -0.80 9.47 -3.70
C THR A 696 0.66 9.15 -3.38
N ALA A 697 1.52 9.03 -4.37
CA ALA A 697 2.91 8.64 -4.17
C ALA A 697 3.75 9.69 -3.43
N SER A 698 3.22 10.90 -3.19
CA SER A 698 3.84 11.93 -2.35
C SER A 698 3.41 11.84 -0.88
N HIS A 699 2.36 11.08 -0.55
CA HIS A 699 1.71 11.12 0.76
C HIS A 699 1.58 9.76 1.45
N VAL A 700 1.37 8.68 0.70
CA VAL A 700 1.06 7.35 1.26
C VAL A 700 1.90 6.29 0.57
N GLY A 701 2.49 5.37 1.33
CA GLY A 701 3.23 4.23 0.78
C GLY A 701 2.30 3.18 0.13
N PHE A 702 2.77 2.48 -0.90
CA PHE A 702 1.95 1.48 -1.61
C PHE A 702 1.49 0.32 -0.72
N GLY A 703 2.31 -0.08 0.26
CA GLY A 703 1.99 -1.14 1.23
C GLY A 703 0.95 -0.71 2.27
N GLU A 704 1.02 0.53 2.75
CA GLU A 704 0.00 1.13 3.63
C GLU A 704 -1.35 1.21 2.92
N LEU A 705 -1.34 1.70 1.67
CA LEU A 705 -2.56 1.82 0.87
C LEU A 705 -3.19 0.47 0.54
N GLN A 706 -2.37 -0.54 0.24
CA GLN A 706 -2.85 -1.92 0.04
C GLN A 706 -3.46 -2.49 1.33
N THR A 707 -2.83 -2.26 2.48
CA THR A 707 -3.36 -2.68 3.79
C THR A 707 -4.71 -2.04 4.08
N LEU A 708 -4.86 -0.75 3.75
CA LEU A 708 -6.13 -0.04 3.90
C LEU A 708 -7.21 -0.60 2.96
N THR A 709 -6.89 -0.81 1.68
CA THR A 709 -7.82 -1.44 0.71
C THR A 709 -8.27 -2.82 1.17
N ASP A 710 -7.34 -3.68 1.60
CA ASP A 710 -7.66 -5.01 2.13
C ASP A 710 -8.61 -4.93 3.32
N SER A 711 -8.36 -3.99 4.24
CA SER A 711 -9.16 -3.79 5.43
C SER A 711 -10.57 -3.27 5.11
N ILE A 712 -10.68 -2.36 4.13
CA ILE A 712 -11.98 -1.89 3.65
C ILE A 712 -12.74 -3.06 3.02
N HIS A 713 -12.11 -3.88 2.18
CA HIS A 713 -12.76 -5.03 1.55
C HIS A 713 -13.15 -6.15 2.53
N ASP A 714 -12.50 -6.25 3.68
CA ASP A 714 -12.99 -7.11 4.76
C ASP A 714 -14.41 -6.73 5.19
N VAL A 715 -14.70 -5.43 5.19
CA VAL A 715 -15.89 -4.83 5.79
C VAL A 715 -16.95 -4.47 4.74
N ASP A 716 -16.55 -3.82 3.66
CA ASP A 716 -17.36 -3.37 2.54
C ASP A 716 -16.79 -3.89 1.20
N PRO A 717 -16.99 -5.19 0.90
CA PRO A 717 -16.61 -5.76 -0.40
C PRO A 717 -17.56 -5.32 -1.54
N ALA A 718 -18.52 -4.43 -1.27
CA ALA A 718 -19.54 -4.01 -2.24
C ALA A 718 -19.19 -2.71 -2.96
N HIS A 719 -18.10 -2.04 -2.61
CA HIS A 719 -17.66 -0.80 -3.25
C HIS A 719 -16.16 -0.86 -3.57
N LEU A 720 -15.76 -0.10 -4.59
CA LEU A 720 -14.36 -0.05 -5.02
C LEU A 720 -13.51 0.82 -4.09
N THR A 721 -12.20 0.62 -4.06
CA THR A 721 -11.24 1.60 -3.57
C THR A 721 -10.50 2.27 -4.72
N VAL A 722 -10.22 3.57 -4.59
CA VAL A 722 -9.57 4.35 -5.63
C VAL A 722 -8.57 5.37 -5.08
N GLN A 723 -7.59 5.72 -5.90
CA GLN A 723 -6.53 6.70 -5.60
C GLN A 723 -6.30 7.64 -6.79
N ALA A 724 -5.88 8.88 -6.55
CA ALA A 724 -5.46 9.82 -7.59
C ALA A 724 -3.99 10.24 -7.43
N ASP A 725 -3.34 10.43 -8.57
CA ASP A 725 -1.97 10.91 -8.66
C ASP A 725 -1.66 11.38 -10.09
N GLY A 726 -0.67 12.26 -10.22
CA GLY A 726 0.00 12.52 -11.49
C GLY A 726 0.68 11.26 -12.02
N VAL A 727 0.73 11.09 -13.35
CA VAL A 727 1.26 9.86 -13.97
C VAL A 727 2.80 9.76 -13.87
N GLY A 728 3.51 10.89 -13.84
CA GLY A 728 4.98 10.93 -13.86
C GLY A 728 5.57 10.83 -15.26
N GLY A 729 6.83 10.40 -15.37
CA GLY A 729 7.57 10.36 -16.65
C GLY A 729 8.22 9.00 -16.92
N PRO A 730 8.17 8.47 -18.16
CA PRO A 730 8.84 7.20 -18.48
C PRO A 730 10.36 7.26 -18.21
N PRO A 731 11.00 6.17 -17.75
CA PRO A 731 10.43 4.85 -17.46
C PRO A 731 9.90 4.71 -16.02
N ARG A 732 9.81 5.79 -15.24
CA ARG A 732 9.45 5.79 -13.81
C ARG A 732 8.10 6.49 -13.61
N SER A 733 7.02 5.77 -13.88
CA SER A 733 5.68 6.24 -13.52
C SER A 733 5.48 6.20 -12.00
N ARG A 734 4.69 7.15 -11.49
CA ARG A 734 4.24 7.18 -10.10
C ARG A 734 3.28 6.03 -9.77
N TYR A 735 2.61 5.45 -10.76
CA TYR A 735 1.70 4.32 -10.56
C TYR A 735 2.38 2.95 -10.47
N THR A 736 3.63 2.81 -10.93
CA THR A 736 4.33 1.51 -11.06
C THR A 736 4.19 0.59 -9.85
N ASN A 737 4.33 1.13 -8.64
CA ASN A 737 4.26 0.34 -7.39
C ASN A 737 2.85 0.29 -6.78
N TYR A 738 1.94 1.14 -7.24
CA TYR A 738 0.60 1.32 -6.67
C TYR A 738 -0.49 0.58 -7.44
N VAL A 739 -0.16 -0.03 -8.60
CA VAL A 739 -1.11 -0.76 -9.45
C VAL A 739 -1.87 -1.90 -8.72
N ASP A 740 -1.34 -2.39 -7.60
CA ASP A 740 -1.98 -3.44 -6.81
C ASP A 740 -2.52 -2.93 -5.45
N SER A 741 -2.45 -1.63 -5.19
CA SER A 741 -2.86 -1.02 -3.91
C SER A 741 -4.33 -0.64 -3.84
N THR A 742 -5.02 -0.43 -4.97
CA THR A 742 -6.46 -0.07 -5.05
C THR A 742 -7.14 -0.72 -6.26
N ASP A 743 -8.48 -0.69 -6.35
CA ASP A 743 -9.22 -1.26 -7.49
C ASP A 743 -9.18 -0.37 -8.74
N GLY A 744 -8.97 0.93 -8.57
CA GLY A 744 -8.93 1.88 -9.67
C GLY A 744 -8.00 3.07 -9.47
N PHE A 745 -7.55 3.62 -10.59
CA PHE A 745 -6.62 4.75 -10.66
C PHE A 745 -7.30 5.95 -11.28
N LEU A 746 -7.01 7.11 -10.73
CA LEU A 746 -7.50 8.39 -11.21
C LEU A 746 -6.30 9.22 -11.70
N PRO A 747 -5.78 8.98 -12.92
CA PRO A 747 -4.63 9.70 -13.41
C PRO A 747 -4.98 11.18 -13.62
N GLU A 748 -4.16 12.05 -13.02
CA GLU A 748 -4.25 13.49 -13.19
C GLU A 748 -3.59 13.92 -14.50
N LEU A 749 -4.42 14.37 -15.44
CA LEU A 749 -4.02 14.70 -16.80
C LEU A 749 -4.10 16.22 -17.01
N TYR A 750 -3.08 16.94 -16.53
CA TYR A 750 -3.01 18.42 -16.52
C TYR A 750 -1.92 19.04 -17.41
N PRO A 751 -1.90 18.77 -18.72
CA PRO A 751 -0.73 19.04 -19.55
C PRO A 751 -0.66 20.46 -20.15
N ILE A 752 -1.71 21.29 -20.04
CA ILE A 752 -1.75 22.64 -20.66
C ILE A 752 -1.06 23.67 -19.77
N ARG A 753 0.28 23.64 -19.74
CA ARG A 753 1.11 24.51 -18.88
C ARG A 753 1.62 25.78 -19.57
N ASP A 754 1.51 25.85 -20.89
CA ASP A 754 1.94 26.97 -21.73
C ASP A 754 1.18 26.97 -23.08
N ASP A 755 1.63 27.81 -24.02
CA ASP A 755 1.09 27.89 -25.38
C ASP A 755 1.80 26.95 -26.36
N GLY A 756 2.57 25.98 -25.85
CA GLY A 756 3.21 24.94 -26.63
C GLY A 756 2.23 23.87 -27.14
N ASN A 757 2.71 23.05 -28.07
CA ASN A 757 1.90 22.03 -28.76
C ASN A 757 2.09 20.60 -28.21
N ARG A 758 2.77 20.46 -27.07
CA ARG A 758 3.01 19.16 -26.42
C ARG A 758 1.92 18.75 -25.45
N GLY A 759 1.05 19.69 -25.05
CA GLY A 759 0.05 19.45 -24.01
C GLY A 759 -0.96 18.36 -24.39
N VAL A 760 -1.65 18.50 -25.53
CA VAL A 760 -2.63 17.50 -25.96
C VAL A 760 -2.01 16.12 -26.22
N PRO A 761 -0.87 15.99 -26.93
CA PRO A 761 -0.16 14.71 -27.08
C PRO A 761 0.23 14.02 -25.77
N GLN A 762 0.47 14.78 -24.69
CA GLN A 762 0.86 14.22 -23.40
C GLN A 762 -0.20 13.26 -22.83
N ILE A 763 -1.49 13.48 -23.14
CA ILE A 763 -2.57 12.57 -22.75
C ILE A 763 -2.31 11.14 -23.26
N ILE A 764 -1.81 11.01 -24.48
CA ILE A 764 -1.49 9.71 -25.08
C ILE A 764 -0.35 9.06 -24.30
N THR A 765 0.74 9.80 -24.08
CA THR A 765 1.90 9.34 -23.30
C THR A 765 1.50 8.85 -21.92
N ASP A 766 0.66 9.62 -21.23
CA ASP A 766 0.24 9.34 -19.85
C ASP A 766 -0.64 8.08 -19.79
N MET A 767 -1.64 7.99 -20.66
CA MET A 767 -2.53 6.82 -20.71
C MET A 767 -1.79 5.54 -21.16
N GLU A 768 -0.86 5.66 -22.11
CA GLU A 768 0.01 4.54 -22.50
C GLU A 768 0.95 4.09 -21.38
N THR A 769 1.43 5.03 -20.57
CA THR A 769 2.27 4.75 -19.39
C THR A 769 1.48 3.95 -18.35
N VAL A 770 0.28 4.42 -17.98
CA VAL A 770 -0.60 3.69 -17.04
C VAL A 770 -0.91 2.28 -17.57
N ARG A 771 -1.20 2.14 -18.87
CA ARG A 771 -1.45 0.83 -19.49
C ARG A 771 -0.21 -0.07 -19.45
N ALA A 772 0.98 0.49 -19.64
CA ALA A 772 2.23 -0.26 -19.55
C ALA A 772 2.49 -0.76 -18.12
N ASP A 773 2.18 0.04 -17.10
CA ASP A 773 2.32 -0.36 -15.70
C ASP A 773 1.38 -1.51 -15.34
N LEU A 774 0.11 -1.44 -15.75
CA LEU A 774 -0.86 -2.52 -15.58
C LEU A 774 -0.43 -3.80 -16.31
N ALA A 775 0.08 -3.67 -17.54
CA ALA A 775 0.57 -4.81 -18.29
C ALA A 775 1.80 -5.45 -17.63
N LYS A 776 2.67 -4.63 -17.01
CA LYS A 776 3.88 -5.08 -16.32
C LYS A 776 3.58 -5.82 -15.02
N SER A 777 2.60 -5.39 -14.23
CA SER A 777 2.17 -6.13 -13.03
C SER A 777 1.33 -7.36 -13.37
N GLY A 778 0.69 -7.37 -14.54
CA GLY A 778 -0.28 -8.39 -14.91
C GLY A 778 -1.63 -8.21 -14.22
N ALA A 779 -1.87 -7.05 -13.59
CA ALA A 779 -3.14 -6.70 -12.98
C ALA A 779 -4.26 -6.69 -14.04
N ARG A 780 -5.42 -7.25 -13.68
CA ARG A 780 -6.61 -7.30 -14.54
C ARG A 780 -7.80 -6.71 -13.79
N GLY A 781 -8.80 -6.23 -14.54
CA GLY A 781 -10.02 -5.67 -13.96
C GLY A 781 -9.81 -4.38 -13.16
N LYS A 782 -8.72 -3.64 -13.40
CA LYS A 782 -8.54 -2.32 -12.80
C LYS A 782 -9.26 -1.26 -13.61
N THR A 783 -9.96 -0.35 -12.95
CA THR A 783 -10.66 0.76 -13.62
C THR A 783 -9.80 2.01 -13.68
N ILE A 784 -9.81 2.73 -14.81
CA ILE A 784 -9.08 4.01 -14.97
C ILE A 784 -10.09 5.14 -15.14
N TRP A 785 -10.09 6.11 -14.22
CA TRP A 785 -10.95 7.30 -14.29
C TRP A 785 -10.10 8.55 -14.50
N ALA A 786 -9.92 8.95 -15.75
CA ALA A 786 -9.07 10.10 -16.08
C ALA A 786 -9.59 11.40 -15.44
N ILE A 787 -8.72 12.14 -14.74
CA ILE A 787 -9.01 13.48 -14.26
C ILE A 787 -8.42 14.49 -15.25
N VAL A 788 -9.26 15.03 -16.11
CA VAL A 788 -8.84 15.90 -17.21
C VAL A 788 -8.84 17.37 -16.77
N GLN A 789 -7.82 18.12 -17.20
CA GLN A 789 -7.74 19.55 -16.96
C GLN A 789 -8.94 20.31 -17.51
N TYR A 790 -9.64 21.05 -16.65
CA TYR A 790 -10.46 22.18 -17.07
C TYR A 790 -10.50 23.28 -16.00
N PHE A 791 -9.34 23.87 -15.76
CA PHE A 791 -9.11 24.93 -14.80
C PHE A 791 -7.99 25.87 -15.26
N GLN A 792 -7.85 27.00 -14.58
CA GLN A 792 -6.65 27.85 -14.58
C GLN A 792 -6.31 28.28 -13.15
N GLY A 793 -5.09 28.76 -12.91
CA GLY A 793 -4.55 28.97 -11.57
C GLY A 793 -3.64 27.81 -11.12
N TRP A 794 -3.21 27.80 -9.86
CA TRP A 794 -2.24 26.82 -9.31
C TRP A 794 -0.93 26.69 -10.11
N GLY A 795 -0.56 27.73 -10.88
CA GLY A 795 0.59 27.71 -11.80
C GLY A 795 0.24 27.35 -13.26
N TRP A 796 -1.02 27.04 -13.57
CA TRP A 796 -1.51 26.90 -14.94
C TRP A 796 -2.00 28.26 -15.48
N PRO A 797 -1.39 28.77 -16.56
CA PRO A 797 -1.59 30.16 -16.99
C PRO A 797 -2.95 30.42 -17.66
N ARG A 798 -3.64 29.38 -18.12
CA ARG A 798 -4.90 29.49 -18.86
C ARG A 798 -5.73 28.22 -18.77
N TYR A 799 -7.02 28.35 -19.07
CA TYR A 799 -7.85 27.20 -19.41
C TYR A 799 -7.38 26.55 -20.72
N PRO A 800 -7.59 25.24 -20.89
CA PRO A 800 -7.59 24.61 -22.20
C PRO A 800 -8.60 25.32 -23.11
N THR A 801 -8.22 25.52 -24.37
CA THR A 801 -9.15 25.94 -25.42
C THR A 801 -10.22 24.86 -25.62
N ARG A 802 -11.34 25.23 -26.24
CA ARG A 802 -12.40 24.26 -26.57
C ARG A 802 -11.85 23.03 -27.34
N ALA A 803 -10.97 23.24 -28.33
CA ALA A 803 -10.44 22.12 -29.12
C ALA A 803 -9.51 21.22 -28.28
N GLU A 804 -8.63 21.82 -27.47
CA GLU A 804 -7.78 21.05 -26.54
C GLU A 804 -8.61 20.25 -25.54
N LEU A 805 -9.65 20.86 -24.93
CA LEU A 805 -10.52 20.16 -23.97
C LEU A 805 -11.22 18.93 -24.58
N TRP A 806 -11.77 19.07 -25.80
CA TRP A 806 -12.38 17.94 -26.52
C TRP A 806 -11.34 16.88 -26.84
N ALA A 807 -10.20 17.26 -27.43
CA ALA A 807 -9.14 16.31 -27.79
C ALA A 807 -8.62 15.55 -26.58
N MET A 808 -8.28 16.24 -25.48
CA MET A 808 -7.79 15.59 -24.27
C MET A 808 -8.81 14.58 -23.73
N SER A 809 -10.09 14.97 -23.65
CA SER A 809 -11.13 14.10 -23.13
C SER A 809 -11.32 12.85 -23.99
N TYR A 810 -11.39 13.01 -25.31
CA TYR A 810 -11.57 11.89 -26.24
C TYR A 810 -10.32 11.02 -26.40
N LEU A 811 -9.12 11.59 -26.31
CA LEU A 811 -7.87 10.83 -26.30
C LEU A 811 -7.80 9.94 -25.06
N SER A 812 -8.21 10.42 -23.88
CA SER A 812 -8.31 9.58 -22.69
C SER A 812 -9.24 8.39 -22.90
N LEU A 813 -10.40 8.59 -23.55
CA LEU A 813 -11.34 7.50 -23.88
C LEU A 813 -10.75 6.51 -24.88
N ILE A 814 -10.13 7.00 -25.95
CA ILE A 814 -9.51 6.17 -27.00
C ILE A 814 -8.39 5.30 -26.41
N HIS A 815 -7.62 5.84 -25.46
CA HIS A 815 -6.47 5.18 -24.85
C HIS A 815 -6.79 4.44 -23.55
N GLY A 816 -8.07 4.18 -23.26
CA GLY A 816 -8.48 3.15 -22.29
C GLY A 816 -9.10 3.63 -20.99
N ALA A 817 -9.51 4.90 -20.88
CA ALA A 817 -10.26 5.37 -19.71
C ALA A 817 -11.64 4.67 -19.61
N ASN A 818 -11.95 4.12 -18.44
CA ASN A 818 -13.23 3.50 -18.09
C ASN A 818 -14.22 4.48 -17.43
N GLY A 819 -13.76 5.69 -17.14
CA GLY A 819 -14.52 6.83 -16.62
C GLY A 819 -13.74 8.13 -16.83
N ILE A 820 -14.42 9.26 -16.69
CA ILE A 820 -13.80 10.58 -16.85
C ILE A 820 -14.38 11.58 -15.86
N THR A 821 -13.50 12.38 -15.29
CA THR A 821 -13.85 13.55 -14.50
C THR A 821 -13.06 14.76 -14.99
N TRP A 822 -13.55 15.97 -14.73
CA TRP A 822 -12.76 17.19 -14.96
C TRP A 822 -12.45 17.86 -13.63
N TYR A 823 -11.18 18.22 -13.46
CA TYR A 823 -10.76 19.11 -12.40
C TYR A 823 -10.90 20.55 -12.90
N THR A 824 -11.66 21.44 -12.27
CA THR A 824 -12.45 21.24 -11.04
C THR A 824 -13.78 21.96 -11.13
N TYR A 825 -14.79 21.50 -10.38
CA TYR A 825 -16.09 22.18 -10.26
C TYR A 825 -15.93 23.66 -9.93
N GLY A 826 -15.04 24.03 -9.01
CA GLY A 826 -14.73 25.43 -8.66
C GLY A 826 -13.34 25.60 -8.04
N GLY A 827 -12.87 26.84 -7.97
CA GLY A 827 -11.62 27.20 -7.29
C GLY A 827 -11.80 28.35 -6.29
N TRP A 828 -10.69 28.81 -5.71
CA TRP A 828 -10.63 29.89 -4.72
C TRP A 828 -9.54 30.91 -5.07
N GLY A 829 -9.78 32.18 -4.76
CA GLY A 829 -8.82 33.26 -5.07
C GLY A 829 -8.60 33.37 -6.58
N ASP A 830 -7.32 33.33 -6.99
CA ASP A 830 -6.89 33.37 -8.40
C ASP A 830 -6.98 31.99 -9.10
N ASN A 831 -7.59 31.00 -8.44
CA ASN A 831 -7.77 29.67 -8.97
C ASN A 831 -9.23 29.48 -9.40
N HIS A 832 -9.43 29.03 -10.63
CA HIS A 832 -10.74 29.04 -11.28
C HIS A 832 -11.07 27.69 -11.89
N GLY A 833 -12.29 27.21 -11.63
CA GLY A 833 -12.85 25.95 -12.15
C GLY A 833 -13.96 26.17 -13.17
N VAL A 834 -14.74 25.13 -13.45
CA VAL A 834 -15.77 25.15 -14.51
C VAL A 834 -16.98 26.03 -14.20
N THR A 835 -17.17 26.41 -12.94
CA THR A 835 -18.27 27.29 -12.50
C THR A 835 -17.82 28.74 -12.27
N ASP A 836 -16.66 29.13 -12.82
CA ASP A 836 -16.14 30.48 -12.68
C ASP A 836 -16.94 31.50 -13.51
N THR A 837 -17.25 31.15 -14.77
CA THR A 837 -18.09 31.98 -15.65
C THR A 837 -19.19 31.15 -16.31
N PRO A 838 -20.29 31.78 -16.78
CA PRO A 838 -21.32 31.09 -17.54
C PRO A 838 -20.78 30.39 -18.81
N GLU A 839 -19.76 30.96 -19.45
CA GLU A 839 -19.16 30.42 -20.67
C GLU A 839 -18.35 29.15 -20.40
N THR A 840 -17.58 29.10 -19.31
CA THR A 840 -16.85 27.88 -18.93
C THR A 840 -17.82 26.78 -18.51
N TRP A 841 -18.87 27.13 -17.76
CA TRP A 841 -19.93 26.19 -17.40
C TRP A 841 -20.66 25.63 -18.63
N GLN A 842 -21.08 26.50 -19.56
CA GLN A 842 -21.76 26.07 -20.78
C GLN A 842 -20.85 25.19 -21.66
N THR A 843 -19.56 25.50 -21.70
CA THR A 843 -18.58 24.71 -22.45
C THR A 843 -18.49 23.30 -21.90
N ILE A 844 -18.35 23.12 -20.58
CA ILE A 844 -18.31 21.77 -20.01
C ILE A 844 -19.66 21.05 -20.13
N CYS A 845 -20.78 21.75 -20.00
CA CYS A 845 -22.12 21.15 -20.20
C CYS A 845 -22.27 20.60 -21.62
N ASN A 846 -21.74 21.29 -22.64
CA ASN A 846 -21.79 20.81 -24.01
C ASN A 846 -20.98 19.52 -24.20
N LEU A 847 -19.79 19.43 -23.59
CA LEU A 847 -18.96 18.22 -23.65
C LEU A 847 -19.59 17.06 -22.88
N ALA A 848 -20.05 17.31 -21.66
CA ALA A 848 -20.71 16.30 -20.84
C ALA A 848 -21.99 15.79 -21.51
N GLY A 849 -22.80 16.69 -22.09
CA GLY A 849 -23.99 16.32 -22.84
C GLY A 849 -23.69 15.48 -24.09
N GLU A 850 -22.58 15.74 -24.77
CA GLU A 850 -22.08 14.92 -25.89
C GLU A 850 -21.69 13.52 -25.40
N LEU A 851 -20.83 13.43 -24.38
CA LEU A 851 -20.37 12.16 -23.83
C LEU A 851 -21.48 11.37 -23.16
N SER A 852 -22.50 12.04 -22.61
CA SER A 852 -23.68 11.38 -22.03
C SER A 852 -24.46 10.56 -23.04
N GLN A 853 -24.51 11.00 -24.30
CA GLN A 853 -25.15 10.25 -25.40
C GLN A 853 -24.31 9.04 -25.84
N LEU A 854 -23.04 8.97 -25.43
CA LEU A 854 -22.12 7.87 -25.71
C LEU A 854 -21.93 6.93 -24.51
N GLN A 855 -22.51 7.20 -23.33
CA GLN A 855 -22.22 6.41 -22.11
C GLN A 855 -22.41 4.91 -22.30
N ASP A 856 -23.55 4.47 -22.86
CA ASP A 856 -23.82 3.05 -23.10
C ASP A 856 -22.77 2.44 -24.05
N LEU A 857 -22.43 3.15 -25.13
CA LEU A 857 -21.37 2.77 -26.07
C LEU A 857 -20.00 2.63 -25.39
N LEU A 858 -19.66 3.54 -24.48
CA LEU A 858 -18.37 3.55 -23.79
C LEU A 858 -18.21 2.35 -22.84
N THR A 859 -19.31 1.77 -22.37
CA THR A 859 -19.31 0.54 -21.56
C THR A 859 -19.27 -0.76 -22.37
N GLU A 860 -19.44 -0.69 -23.70
CA GLU A 860 -19.34 -1.86 -24.57
C GLU A 860 -17.93 -2.43 -24.57
N ARG A 861 -17.81 -3.75 -24.76
CA ARG A 861 -16.49 -4.37 -24.89
C ARG A 861 -15.77 -3.85 -26.13
N THR A 862 -14.47 -3.59 -25.99
CA THR A 862 -13.63 -3.22 -27.14
C THR A 862 -13.39 -4.44 -28.01
N GLY A 863 -13.98 -4.46 -29.20
CA GLY A 863 -13.77 -5.49 -30.21
C GLY A 863 -12.47 -5.31 -31.01
N PRO A 864 -12.25 -6.12 -32.05
CA PRO A 864 -11.13 -5.95 -32.98
C PRO A 864 -11.08 -4.53 -33.56
N GLN A 865 -9.91 -3.90 -33.49
CA GLN A 865 -9.70 -2.55 -34.01
C GLN A 865 -9.26 -2.59 -35.48
N PRO A 866 -9.71 -1.64 -36.33
CA PRO A 866 -9.23 -1.52 -37.70
C PRO A 866 -7.75 -1.11 -37.74
N PRO A 867 -7.04 -1.28 -38.87
CA PRO A 867 -5.68 -0.78 -39.02
C PRO A 867 -5.64 0.74 -38.85
N ALA A 868 -4.51 1.27 -38.34
CA ALA A 868 -4.28 2.69 -38.19
C ALA A 868 -4.64 3.48 -39.47
N PRO A 869 -5.25 4.67 -39.35
CA PRO A 869 -5.68 5.43 -40.51
C PRO A 869 -4.47 5.89 -41.35
N GLU A 870 -4.65 5.94 -42.66
CA GLU A 870 -3.65 6.49 -43.57
C GLU A 870 -3.75 8.01 -43.55
N ILE A 871 -2.66 8.70 -43.16
CA ILE A 871 -2.58 10.16 -43.25
C ILE A 871 -2.29 10.56 -44.69
N VAL A 872 -3.29 11.14 -45.36
CA VAL A 872 -3.24 11.55 -46.77
C VAL A 872 -2.68 12.96 -46.93
N ALA A 873 -2.87 13.83 -45.93
CA ALA A 873 -2.28 15.17 -45.87
C ALA A 873 -2.13 15.64 -44.42
N GLY A 874 -1.10 16.45 -44.14
CA GLY A 874 -0.76 16.92 -42.79
C GLY A 874 0.35 16.09 -42.13
N ALA A 875 0.63 16.37 -40.85
CA ALA A 875 1.65 15.66 -40.08
C ALA A 875 1.19 14.23 -39.74
N LYS A 876 2.09 13.25 -39.88
CA LYS A 876 1.83 11.85 -39.51
C LYS A 876 1.92 11.61 -38.01
N GLU A 877 2.75 12.41 -37.35
CA GLU A 877 3.02 12.34 -35.93
C GLU A 877 2.73 13.70 -35.30
N ASP A 878 2.41 13.70 -34.02
CA ASP A 878 2.27 14.91 -33.20
C ASP A 878 3.60 15.36 -32.58
N ALA A 879 3.55 16.37 -31.70
CA ALA A 879 4.73 16.99 -31.11
C ALA A 879 5.53 16.07 -30.15
N LEU A 880 4.98 14.91 -29.76
CA LEU A 880 5.65 13.90 -28.94
C LEU A 880 5.96 12.61 -29.71
N GLY A 881 5.67 12.57 -31.02
CA GLY A 881 5.97 11.43 -31.89
C GLY A 881 4.89 10.37 -31.94
N HIS A 882 3.72 10.61 -31.36
CA HIS A 882 2.57 9.69 -31.48
C HIS A 882 1.86 9.89 -32.82
N PRO A 883 1.16 8.87 -33.36
CA PRO A 883 0.32 9.06 -34.54
C PRO A 883 -0.65 10.22 -34.36
N SER A 884 -0.71 11.12 -35.34
CA SER A 884 -1.50 12.36 -35.22
C SER A 884 -3.01 12.11 -35.09
N ILE A 885 -3.52 10.97 -35.58
CA ILE A 885 -4.90 10.53 -35.39
C ILE A 885 -4.92 9.25 -34.55
N SER A 886 -5.54 9.33 -33.38
CA SER A 886 -5.93 8.17 -32.57
C SER A 886 -7.39 7.80 -32.84
N MET A 887 -7.75 6.51 -32.76
CA MET A 887 -9.13 6.06 -32.98
C MET A 887 -9.54 4.86 -32.12
N LEU A 888 -10.84 4.75 -31.86
CA LEU A 888 -11.49 3.64 -31.15
C LEU A 888 -12.79 3.25 -31.87
N LEU A 889 -12.86 1.99 -32.33
CA LEU A 889 -14.06 1.38 -32.90
C LEU A 889 -14.83 0.61 -31.83
N LYS A 890 -16.14 0.85 -31.75
CA LYS A 890 -17.10 0.16 -30.89
C LYS A 890 -18.35 -0.24 -31.69
N ASP A 891 -18.95 -1.35 -31.31
CA ASP A 891 -20.26 -1.78 -31.80
C ASP A 891 -21.29 -1.56 -30.70
N HIS A 892 -22.44 -0.96 -31.03
CA HIS A 892 -23.54 -0.79 -30.09
C HIS A 892 -24.88 -0.73 -30.82
N ALA A 893 -25.89 -1.44 -30.29
CA ALA A 893 -27.25 -1.47 -30.83
C ALA A 893 -27.33 -1.70 -32.37
N GLY A 894 -26.47 -2.58 -32.90
CA GLY A 894 -26.42 -2.91 -34.33
C GLY A 894 -25.79 -1.85 -35.22
N LYS A 895 -25.10 -0.86 -34.65
CA LYS A 895 -24.34 0.18 -35.37
C LYS A 895 -22.88 0.15 -34.96
N ARG A 896 -22.03 0.66 -35.85
CA ARG A 896 -20.61 0.92 -35.59
C ARG A 896 -20.37 2.38 -35.28
N TYR A 897 -19.53 2.61 -34.29
CA TYR A 897 -19.08 3.93 -33.86
C TYR A 897 -17.56 3.98 -33.93
N LEU A 898 -17.02 4.88 -34.74
CA LEU A 898 -15.59 5.18 -34.74
C LEU A 898 -15.39 6.55 -34.08
N ILE A 899 -14.74 6.57 -32.94
CA ILE A 899 -14.32 7.78 -32.25
C ILE A 899 -12.90 8.07 -32.72
N ALA A 900 -12.63 9.27 -33.24
CA ALA A 900 -11.30 9.67 -33.70
C ALA A 900 -10.93 11.08 -33.24
N ALA A 901 -9.69 11.26 -32.81
CA ALA A 901 -9.17 12.53 -32.33
C ALA A 901 -7.82 12.85 -32.95
N ASN A 902 -7.64 14.11 -33.37
CA ASN A 902 -6.37 14.65 -33.80
C ASN A 902 -5.59 15.16 -32.58
N SER A 903 -4.37 14.68 -32.36
CA SER A 903 -3.48 15.17 -31.30
C SER A 903 -2.52 16.27 -31.77
N ALA A 904 -2.49 16.58 -33.07
CA ALA A 904 -1.63 17.63 -33.63
C ALA A 904 -2.29 19.02 -33.57
N ASP A 905 -1.45 20.04 -33.41
CA ASP A 905 -1.79 21.48 -33.49
C ASP A 905 -2.03 21.98 -34.93
N ALA A 906 -2.19 21.06 -35.87
CA ALA A 906 -2.30 21.32 -37.29
C ALA A 906 -3.44 20.52 -37.92
N ARG A 907 -3.87 20.96 -39.11
CA ARG A 907 -4.86 20.24 -39.92
C ARG A 907 -4.29 18.91 -40.43
N VAL A 908 -5.07 17.84 -40.28
CA VAL A 908 -4.72 16.49 -40.76
C VAL A 908 -5.88 15.93 -41.57
N THR A 909 -5.60 15.28 -42.70
CA THR A 909 -6.60 14.54 -43.49
C THR A 909 -6.25 13.07 -43.47
N ALA A 910 -7.18 12.25 -43.01
CA ALA A 910 -6.98 10.83 -42.77
C ALA A 910 -7.98 9.98 -43.55
N ARG A 911 -7.55 8.81 -44.00
CA ARG A 911 -8.38 7.78 -44.62
C ARG A 911 -8.50 6.59 -43.68
N PHE A 912 -9.73 6.21 -43.36
CA PHE A 912 -10.07 5.11 -42.48
C PHE A 912 -10.46 3.89 -43.31
N THR A 913 -9.88 2.72 -43.02
CA THR A 913 -10.25 1.44 -43.64
C THR A 913 -11.04 0.62 -42.63
N VAL A 914 -12.37 0.62 -42.77
CA VAL A 914 -13.30 0.04 -41.77
C VAL A 914 -14.22 -1.04 -42.34
N GLY A 915 -13.98 -1.44 -43.60
CA GLY A 915 -14.82 -2.39 -44.33
C GLY A 915 -15.91 -1.68 -45.15
N PRO A 916 -16.86 -2.45 -45.73
CA PRO A 916 -17.94 -1.90 -46.53
C PRO A 916 -18.73 -0.85 -45.74
N VAL A 917 -18.82 0.35 -46.30
CA VAL A 917 -19.62 1.44 -45.74
C VAL A 917 -20.06 2.32 -46.89
N THR A 918 -21.33 2.70 -46.90
CA THR A 918 -21.94 3.53 -47.95
C THR A 918 -22.18 4.95 -47.45
N GLN A 919 -22.64 5.10 -46.22
CA GLN A 919 -22.94 6.38 -45.61
C GLN A 919 -22.49 6.38 -44.15
N VAL A 920 -21.84 7.46 -43.74
CA VAL A 920 -21.35 7.67 -42.37
C VAL A 920 -21.89 8.99 -41.87
N SER A 921 -22.55 8.98 -40.71
CA SER A 921 -23.08 10.19 -40.08
C SER A 921 -22.16 10.66 -38.95
N LEU A 922 -22.02 11.98 -38.79
CA LEU A 922 -21.32 12.61 -37.67
C LEU A 922 -22.38 13.32 -36.80
N PRO A 923 -22.91 12.66 -35.75
CA PRO A 923 -24.11 13.12 -35.04
C PRO A 923 -23.92 14.48 -34.35
N PHE A 924 -22.70 14.81 -33.92
CA PHE A 924 -22.40 16.05 -33.20
C PHE A 924 -22.03 17.23 -34.12
N GLU A 925 -21.91 16.98 -35.42
CA GLU A 925 -21.53 18.01 -36.40
C GLU A 925 -22.60 18.23 -37.48
N LYS A 926 -23.65 17.41 -37.50
CA LYS A 926 -24.70 17.42 -38.54
C LYS A 926 -24.11 17.31 -39.96
N ARG A 927 -23.09 16.47 -40.08
CA ARG A 927 -22.39 16.16 -41.34
C ARG A 927 -22.61 14.70 -41.71
N GLU A 928 -22.54 14.42 -43.00
CA GLU A 928 -22.53 13.06 -43.55
C GLU A 928 -21.39 12.91 -44.56
N LEU A 929 -20.80 11.71 -44.59
CA LEU A 929 -19.76 11.33 -45.53
C LEU A 929 -20.24 10.11 -46.33
N THR A 930 -19.80 10.05 -47.59
CA THR A 930 -20.01 8.87 -48.44
C THR A 930 -18.82 7.92 -48.29
N GLY A 931 -19.10 6.66 -48.02
CA GLY A 931 -18.08 5.62 -48.01
C GLY A 931 -17.70 5.18 -49.42
N ALA A 932 -16.42 4.88 -49.61
CA ALA A 932 -15.85 4.39 -50.86
C ALA A 932 -14.65 3.47 -50.59
N ASN A 933 -14.42 2.48 -51.45
CA ASN A 933 -13.24 1.60 -51.40
C ASN A 933 -13.00 0.92 -50.03
N GLY A 934 -14.05 0.50 -49.34
CA GLY A 934 -13.94 -0.18 -48.03
C GLY A 934 -13.61 0.76 -46.85
N GLY A 935 -13.92 2.06 -46.98
CA GLY A 935 -13.63 3.06 -45.97
C GLY A 935 -14.20 4.45 -46.28
N PHE A 936 -13.65 5.48 -45.65
CA PHE A 936 -13.95 6.89 -45.91
C PHE A 936 -12.74 7.77 -45.57
N ALA A 937 -12.77 9.05 -45.94
CA ALA A 937 -11.74 10.02 -45.58
C ALA A 937 -12.37 11.30 -45.01
N ASP A 938 -11.69 11.93 -44.06
CA ASP A 938 -12.12 13.20 -43.47
C ASP A 938 -10.93 14.08 -43.08
N THR A 939 -11.19 15.37 -42.91
CA THR A 939 -10.23 16.39 -42.52
C THR A 939 -10.51 16.91 -41.11
N PHE A 940 -9.53 16.76 -40.24
CA PHE A 940 -9.50 17.22 -38.87
C PHE A 940 -8.82 18.59 -38.81
N GLY A 941 -9.44 19.56 -38.13
CA GLY A 941 -8.74 20.76 -37.68
C GLY A 941 -7.71 20.44 -36.58
N PRO A 942 -6.88 21.42 -36.16
CA PRO A 942 -6.05 21.29 -34.96
C PRO A 942 -6.88 20.80 -33.78
N TYR A 943 -6.44 19.71 -33.14
CA TYR A 943 -7.12 19.09 -32.00
C TYR A 943 -8.60 18.72 -32.24
N ALA A 944 -9.03 18.54 -33.48
CA ALA A 944 -10.42 18.20 -33.77
C ALA A 944 -10.76 16.76 -33.39
N VAL A 945 -12.01 16.55 -32.97
CA VAL A 945 -12.58 15.24 -32.68
C VAL A 945 -13.78 15.01 -33.58
N HIS A 946 -13.90 13.79 -34.09
CA HIS A 946 -15.03 13.34 -34.90
C HIS A 946 -15.55 12.00 -34.36
N VAL A 947 -16.86 11.88 -34.23
CA VAL A 947 -17.54 10.62 -33.92
C VAL A 947 -18.33 10.21 -35.16
N TYR A 948 -18.01 9.05 -35.71
CA TYR A 948 -18.61 8.52 -36.92
C TYR A 948 -19.56 7.38 -36.58
N VAL A 949 -20.73 7.34 -37.20
CA VAL A 949 -21.74 6.30 -36.97
C VAL A 949 -22.24 5.75 -38.31
N TRP A 950 -22.30 4.43 -38.44
CA TRP A 950 -22.89 3.77 -39.61
C TRP A 950 -23.50 2.41 -39.26
N ALA A 951 -24.36 1.91 -40.15
CA ALA A 951 -24.84 0.53 -40.10
C ALA A 951 -23.81 -0.40 -40.77
N PRO A 952 -23.50 -1.58 -40.19
CA PRO A 952 -22.51 -2.52 -40.72
C PRO A 952 -22.72 -2.99 -42.16
#